data_AF-A0A3C2AY78-F1
#
_entry.id   AF-A0A3C2AY78-F1
#
_cell.length_a   1.000
_cell.length_b   1.000
_cell.length_c   1.000
_cell.angle_alpha   90.00
_cell.angle_beta   90.00
_cell.angle_gamma   90.00
#
_symmetry.space_group_name_H-M   'P 1'
#
loop_
_entity.id
_entity.type
_entity.pdbx_description
1 polymer ?
#
loop_
_entity_poly.entity_id
_entity_poly.type
_entity_poly.pdbx_seq_one_letter_code
_entity_poly.pdbx_strand_id
1 'polypeptide(L)'
;MAEAFRLTVAEFEGSVAIAAQAADRPDEVYLALRGSGQALYVGLGDDMFLVASEPYGVVEETMRYVRVDGETASPSGSRGQVFVLDGRQAGTLEGIRRMAYDGSDLPLADSEVVTAQVTTRDIDRGDAPHFLLKEITEAPQSFRKTLRGKLVDTSAGLRAEVGERALPAAVAQRLGDGSITKVRVIGQGTAAVAGRSMADVLDRLCGDTLDVDAITATELSGFHLRLDMSDTLIVAVSQSGTTTDTNRTVDLVRGRGAAVLAIVNRRNSDLTDKADGVMYTSDGRDVEMSVASTKAFYAQVAAGVLLACAISEAAGKGSAAHRHELLGSLRELPEAMGEVVANRPAIADAAHRFAPAKRYWAIVGNGPNTVAAAEIRIKLSELCYKSIACDVTEDKKHIDLSSEPLILVCAAGLVGGTADDVAKEVAIYKAHKATPIVVATEADERFAAASAVLTVPTVHPALAFVLSAMTGHLFGYEAALAIDASARPLREAREVIEDALAHHADGSAVLAEVRRGITAPTDRFLDGLRAGRYDGHLEASTAVRVVSLLRDLGAESPLEAYQRATGRIATPSDLVDDLTAALTRAVEELTRPIDAIKHQAKTVTVGISRNDEGVLDRALVQEALAAGAGRDRLSYRTLKVLADLDPAVEAVVGYTRYAIDGDPSVRGAAGATIAIVDRGGLSRDVPSRVETNSQLLGTKRRVANEKEVLVARGRSDGRTVIFVPEVKAGQCTGITLLHVRFHDRLPVATMRGVLQGYDRRYDRLVDWVTETEGTFRDDLLADLSVADLLILPISDTADRWRQR
;
A
#
# COMPACT_ATOMS: atom_id res chain seq x y z
N MET A 1 -24.31 24.45 10.23
CA MET A 1 -23.10 23.68 10.57
C MET A 1 -22.76 22.67 9.49
N ALA A 2 -23.67 21.75 9.13
CA ALA A 2 -23.46 20.78 8.03
C ALA A 2 -22.89 21.40 6.73
N GLU A 3 -23.42 22.55 6.29
CA GLU A 3 -22.93 23.25 5.10
C GLU A 3 -21.50 23.80 5.27
N ALA A 4 -21.18 24.34 6.45
CA ALA A 4 -19.83 24.82 6.75
C ALA A 4 -18.82 23.67 6.79
N PHE A 5 -19.21 22.52 7.37
CA PHE A 5 -18.41 21.30 7.36
C PHE A 5 -18.17 20.83 5.91
N ARG A 6 -19.22 20.70 5.09
CA ARG A 6 -19.15 20.30 3.67
C ARG A 6 -18.20 21.19 2.87
N LEU A 7 -18.36 22.51 2.96
CA LEU A 7 -17.50 23.46 2.25
C LEU A 7 -16.04 23.34 2.73
N THR A 8 -15.81 23.16 4.03
CA THR A 8 -14.45 23.01 4.58
C THR A 8 -13.77 21.74 4.05
N VAL A 9 -14.45 20.59 4.10
CA VAL A 9 -13.86 19.33 3.64
C VAL A 9 -13.70 19.26 2.11
N ALA A 10 -14.47 20.06 1.35
CA ALA A 10 -14.34 20.15 -0.10
C ALA A 10 -13.02 20.81 -0.55
N GLU A 11 -12.47 21.73 0.26
CA GLU A 11 -11.19 22.39 0.00
C GLU A 11 -9.98 21.49 0.27
N PHE A 12 -10.16 20.39 1.01
CA PHE A 12 -9.05 19.46 1.24
C PHE A 12 -8.66 18.81 -0.08
N GLU A 13 -7.40 18.39 -0.22
CA GLU A 13 -6.91 17.64 -1.37
C GLU A 13 -6.52 16.22 -0.96
N GLY A 14 -6.62 15.26 -1.89
CA GLY A 14 -6.27 13.86 -1.65
C GLY A 14 -7.40 13.02 -1.05
N SER A 15 -7.01 11.81 -0.58
CA SER A 15 -7.94 10.84 0.04
C SER A 15 -8.09 11.14 1.53
N VAL A 16 -9.31 11.36 2.00
CA VAL A 16 -9.61 11.82 3.36
C VAL A 16 -10.78 11.03 3.95
N ALA A 17 -10.68 10.73 5.25
CA ALA A 17 -11.77 10.24 6.10
C ALA A 17 -11.80 11.11 7.36
N ILE A 18 -12.91 11.81 7.60
CA ILE A 18 -13.02 12.81 8.66
C ILE A 18 -14.30 12.55 9.45
N ALA A 19 -14.18 12.62 10.78
CA ALA A 19 -15.30 12.73 11.69
C ALA A 19 -15.16 14.03 12.49
N ALA A 20 -16.25 14.76 12.66
CA ALA A 20 -16.29 15.99 13.44
C ALA A 20 -17.58 16.08 14.26
N GLN A 21 -17.47 16.71 15.42
CA GLN A 21 -18.59 17.08 16.28
C GLN A 21 -18.38 18.50 16.76
N ALA A 22 -19.45 19.27 16.88
CA ALA A 22 -19.41 20.66 17.35
C ALA A 22 -19.97 20.75 18.76
N ALA A 23 -19.30 21.48 19.65
CA ALA A 23 -19.73 21.59 21.05
C ALA A 23 -21.11 22.25 21.23
N ASP A 24 -21.52 23.10 20.29
CA ASP A 24 -22.83 23.77 20.25
C ASP A 24 -23.93 22.92 19.55
N ARG A 25 -23.54 21.79 18.93
CA ARG A 25 -24.43 20.79 18.32
C ARG A 25 -23.99 19.38 18.75
N PRO A 26 -24.09 19.05 20.05
CA PRO A 26 -23.64 17.75 20.55
C PRO A 26 -24.45 16.58 19.97
N ASP A 27 -25.69 16.83 19.54
CA ASP A 27 -26.58 15.81 18.97
C ASP A 27 -26.26 15.46 17.50
N GLU A 28 -25.32 16.15 16.85
CA GLU A 28 -24.97 15.91 15.44
C GLU A 28 -23.51 15.46 15.28
N VAL A 29 -23.29 14.43 14.46
CA VAL A 29 -21.95 14.00 14.03
C VAL A 29 -21.83 14.16 12.52
N TYR A 30 -20.73 14.75 12.07
CA TYR A 30 -20.46 14.99 10.65
C TYR A 30 -19.34 14.08 10.18
N LEU A 31 -19.57 13.35 9.09
CA LEU A 31 -18.58 12.48 8.47
C LEU A 31 -18.32 12.90 7.03
N ALA A 32 -17.09 12.79 6.57
CA ALA A 32 -16.73 13.01 5.17
C ALA A 32 -15.73 11.97 4.72
N LEU A 33 -15.95 11.40 3.53
CA LEU A 33 -15.06 10.44 2.90
C LEU A 33 -14.88 10.78 1.42
N ARG A 34 -13.62 10.82 0.98
CA ARG A 34 -13.27 11.00 -0.43
C ARG A 34 -12.01 10.20 -0.76
N GLY A 35 -12.00 9.54 -1.91
CA GLY A 35 -10.93 8.63 -2.33
C GLY A 35 -11.14 7.19 -1.84
N SER A 36 -10.24 6.30 -2.25
CA SER A 36 -10.36 4.84 -2.09
C SER A 36 -9.44 4.24 -1.02
N GLY A 37 -8.60 5.04 -0.38
CA GLY A 37 -7.62 4.57 0.61
C GLY A 37 -8.12 4.45 2.04
N GLN A 38 -9.31 4.99 2.34
CA GLN A 38 -9.92 4.94 3.67
C GLN A 38 -11.37 4.46 3.59
N ALA A 39 -11.90 4.02 4.72
CA ALA A 39 -13.30 3.64 4.85
C ALA A 39 -13.90 4.19 6.13
N LEU A 40 -15.20 4.45 6.10
CA LEU A 40 -16.02 4.75 7.27
C LEU A 40 -17.29 3.89 7.20
N TYR A 41 -17.68 3.37 8.34
CA TYR A 41 -18.87 2.55 8.52
C TYR A 41 -19.73 3.18 9.61
N VAL A 42 -21.01 3.30 9.35
CA VAL A 42 -22.01 3.79 10.30
C VAL A 42 -22.88 2.60 10.73
N GLY A 43 -22.59 2.05 11.91
CA GLY A 43 -23.38 1.03 12.56
C GLY A 43 -24.71 1.58 13.06
N LEU A 44 -25.77 0.80 12.88
CA LEU A 44 -27.15 1.11 13.27
C LEU A 44 -27.50 0.29 14.52
N GLY A 45 -27.32 0.87 15.71
CA GLY A 45 -27.76 0.29 16.98
C GLY A 45 -29.23 0.61 17.28
N ASP A 46 -29.76 0.19 18.42
CA ASP A 46 -31.18 0.46 18.75
C ASP A 46 -31.46 1.94 19.04
N ASP A 47 -30.52 2.64 19.68
CA ASP A 47 -30.62 4.05 20.07
C ASP A 47 -29.31 4.83 19.86
N MET A 48 -28.43 4.30 18.99
CA MET A 48 -27.10 4.87 18.75
C MET A 48 -26.63 4.68 17.31
N PHE A 49 -25.77 5.60 16.87
CA PHE A 49 -24.90 5.39 15.71
C PHE A 49 -23.49 5.07 16.19
N LEU A 50 -22.87 4.04 15.64
CA LEU A 50 -21.44 3.76 15.83
C LEU A 50 -20.68 4.10 14.57
N VAL A 51 -19.62 4.89 14.69
CA VAL A 51 -18.76 5.21 13.56
C VAL A 51 -17.41 4.54 13.75
N ALA A 52 -17.01 3.72 12.78
CA ALA A 52 -15.74 3.04 12.79
C ALA A 52 -15.09 3.08 11.40
N SER A 53 -13.76 2.97 11.35
CA SER A 53 -13.01 2.86 10.09
C SER A 53 -13.01 1.45 9.50
N GLU A 54 -13.45 0.44 10.26
CA GLU A 54 -13.67 -0.94 9.82
C GLU A 54 -14.95 -1.51 10.45
N PRO A 55 -15.61 -2.50 9.81
CA PRO A 55 -16.83 -3.09 10.35
C PRO A 55 -16.66 -3.69 11.75
N TYR A 56 -15.47 -4.16 12.10
CA TYR A 56 -15.20 -4.78 13.40
C TYR A 56 -15.41 -3.82 14.57
N GLY A 57 -15.29 -2.51 14.34
CA GLY A 57 -15.56 -1.50 15.37
C GLY A 57 -17.04 -1.29 15.67
N VAL A 58 -17.95 -1.90 14.90
CA VAL A 58 -19.41 -1.79 15.15
C VAL A 58 -20.05 -3.10 15.60
N VAL A 59 -19.46 -4.26 15.29
CA VAL A 59 -20.09 -5.60 15.49
C VAL A 59 -20.29 -6.01 16.95
N GLU A 60 -19.69 -5.31 17.91
CA GLU A 60 -19.96 -5.52 19.34
C GLU A 60 -21.39 -5.09 19.70
N GLU A 61 -21.84 -3.97 19.14
CA GLU A 61 -23.15 -3.37 19.44
C GLU A 61 -24.19 -3.65 18.35
N THR A 62 -23.77 -3.76 17.08
CA THR A 62 -24.70 -4.00 15.96
C THR A 62 -24.06 -4.70 14.76
N MET A 63 -24.81 -5.63 14.18
CA MET A 63 -24.44 -6.30 12.93
C MET A 63 -24.86 -5.51 11.69
N ARG A 64 -25.62 -4.42 11.82
CA ARG A 64 -26.14 -3.66 10.68
C ARG A 64 -25.36 -2.37 10.52
N TYR A 65 -24.89 -2.07 9.31
CA TYR A 65 -24.19 -0.83 9.03
C TYR A 65 -24.42 -0.33 7.61
N VAL A 66 -24.15 0.96 7.41
CA VAL A 66 -24.02 1.60 6.09
C VAL A 66 -22.55 1.93 5.86
N ARG A 67 -22.01 1.60 4.67
CA ARG A 67 -20.65 1.99 4.27
C ARG A 67 -20.70 3.37 3.62
N VAL A 68 -19.81 4.27 4.05
CA VAL A 68 -19.55 5.52 3.34
C VAL A 68 -18.62 5.21 2.16
N ASP A 69 -18.95 5.71 0.97
CA ASP A 69 -18.17 5.50 -0.25
C ASP A 69 -17.50 6.80 -0.72
N GLY A 70 -16.16 6.78 -0.73
CA GLY A 70 -15.33 7.91 -1.12
C GLY A 70 -15.18 8.12 -2.64
N GLU A 71 -15.69 7.19 -3.46
CA GLU A 71 -15.58 7.25 -4.93
C GLU A 71 -16.91 7.47 -5.67
N THR A 72 -18.06 7.38 -4.97
CA THR A 72 -19.38 7.67 -5.56
C THR A 72 -19.37 9.04 -6.25
N ALA A 73 -19.75 9.07 -7.53
CA ALA A 73 -19.91 10.30 -8.28
C ALA A 73 -21.31 10.88 -8.08
N SER A 74 -21.37 12.19 -7.82
CA SER A 74 -22.59 13.01 -7.88
C SER A 74 -23.04 13.24 -9.32
N PRO A 75 -24.28 13.74 -9.53
CA PRO A 75 -24.75 14.16 -10.85
C PRO A 75 -23.86 15.20 -11.55
N SER A 76 -23.15 16.03 -10.78
CA SER A 76 -22.20 17.02 -11.31
C SER A 76 -20.78 16.47 -11.54
N GLY A 77 -20.53 15.20 -11.17
CA GLY A 77 -19.24 14.53 -11.29
C GLY A 77 -18.29 14.72 -10.10
N SER A 78 -18.67 15.47 -9.07
CA SER A 78 -17.94 15.50 -7.78
C SER A 78 -17.96 14.11 -7.13
N ARG A 79 -16.84 13.66 -6.54
CA ARG A 79 -16.71 12.33 -5.94
C ARG A 79 -16.61 12.37 -4.42
N GLY A 80 -17.15 11.34 -3.78
CA GLY A 80 -17.15 11.15 -2.33
C GLY A 80 -18.47 11.53 -1.69
N GLN A 81 -18.57 11.28 -0.38
CA GLN A 81 -19.81 11.43 0.38
C GLN A 81 -19.58 12.17 1.69
N VAL A 82 -20.58 12.96 2.08
CA VAL A 82 -20.68 13.66 3.36
C VAL A 82 -21.94 13.18 4.07
N PHE A 83 -21.81 12.72 5.32
CA PHE A 83 -22.92 12.25 6.15
C PHE A 83 -23.12 13.21 7.32
N VAL A 84 -24.37 13.43 7.68
CA VAL A 84 -24.78 14.05 8.95
C VAL A 84 -25.61 13.03 9.70
N LEU A 85 -25.18 12.68 10.90
CA LEU A 85 -25.88 11.76 11.79
C LEU A 85 -26.60 12.58 12.87
N ASP A 86 -27.92 12.43 12.98
CA ASP A 86 -28.74 13.07 14.02
C ASP A 86 -29.01 12.07 15.16
N GLY A 87 -28.39 12.30 16.31
CA GLY A 87 -28.53 11.47 17.51
C GLY A 87 -29.95 11.37 18.05
N ARG A 88 -30.86 12.29 17.67
CA ARG A 88 -32.28 12.24 18.08
C ARG A 88 -33.07 11.17 17.31
N GLN A 89 -32.54 10.70 16.19
CA GLN A 89 -33.09 9.63 15.35
C GLN A 89 -32.08 8.48 15.22
N ALA A 90 -31.24 8.31 16.26
CA ALA A 90 -30.18 7.32 16.26
C ALA A 90 -30.69 5.91 16.01
N GLY A 91 -29.89 5.10 15.30
CA GLY A 91 -30.23 3.72 14.96
C GLY A 91 -31.08 3.54 13.69
N THR A 92 -31.58 4.62 13.11
CA THR A 92 -32.46 4.60 11.94
C THR A 92 -31.82 5.27 10.72
N LEU A 93 -32.27 4.93 9.50
CA LEU A 93 -31.75 5.58 8.29
C LEU A 93 -32.24 7.02 8.16
N GLU A 94 -33.40 7.33 8.73
CA GLU A 94 -33.98 8.68 8.78
C GLU A 94 -33.06 9.67 9.52
N GLY A 95 -32.33 9.18 10.53
CA GLY A 95 -31.31 9.94 11.24
C GLY A 95 -30.01 10.16 10.46
N ILE A 96 -29.91 9.70 9.21
CA ILE A 96 -28.72 9.85 8.36
C ILE A 96 -29.05 10.70 7.13
N ARG A 97 -28.45 11.89 7.06
CA ARG A 97 -28.48 12.71 5.83
C ARG A 97 -27.18 12.54 5.06
N ARG A 98 -27.26 11.96 3.85
CA ARG A 98 -26.13 11.79 2.94
C ARG A 98 -26.18 12.80 1.78
N MET A 99 -25.04 13.43 1.50
CA MET A 99 -24.85 14.42 0.45
C MET A 99 -23.55 14.17 -0.30
N ALA A 100 -23.44 14.69 -1.53
CA ALA A 100 -22.15 14.82 -2.19
C ALA A 100 -21.44 16.13 -1.80
N TYR A 101 -20.16 16.22 -2.15
CA TYR A 101 -19.32 17.38 -1.87
C TYR A 101 -19.77 18.65 -2.61
N ASP A 102 -20.52 18.54 -3.71
CA ASP A 102 -21.13 19.67 -4.43
C ASP A 102 -22.43 20.19 -3.78
N GLY A 103 -22.94 19.48 -2.77
CA GLY A 103 -24.20 19.79 -2.09
C GLY A 103 -25.42 19.06 -2.63
N SER A 104 -25.28 18.22 -3.67
CA SER A 104 -26.38 17.40 -4.16
C SER A 104 -26.78 16.33 -3.13
N ASP A 105 -28.09 16.12 -2.96
CA ASP A 105 -28.63 15.11 -2.06
C ASP A 105 -28.43 13.70 -2.65
N LEU A 106 -27.97 12.78 -1.81
CA LEU A 106 -27.79 11.37 -2.14
C LEU A 106 -28.56 10.54 -1.11
N PRO A 107 -29.89 10.38 -1.23
CA PRO A 107 -30.69 9.68 -0.22
C PRO A 107 -30.24 8.22 -0.07
N LEU A 108 -30.27 7.70 1.16
CA LEU A 108 -29.97 6.29 1.46
C LEU A 108 -31.21 5.41 1.30
N ALA A 109 -31.03 4.22 0.77
CA ALA A 109 -32.07 3.19 0.68
C ALA A 109 -31.81 2.03 1.65
N ASP A 110 -32.87 1.33 2.08
CA ASP A 110 -32.78 0.13 2.92
C ASP A 110 -31.86 -0.95 2.33
N SER A 111 -31.78 -1.05 1.01
CA SER A 111 -30.91 -1.99 0.30
C SER A 111 -29.41 -1.71 0.50
N GLU A 112 -29.04 -0.52 0.95
CA GLU A 112 -27.65 -0.14 1.24
C GLU A 112 -27.21 -0.54 2.65
N VAL A 113 -28.12 -1.03 3.49
CA VAL A 113 -27.79 -1.56 4.83
C VAL A 113 -27.21 -2.96 4.69
N VAL A 114 -25.96 -3.10 5.09
CA VAL A 114 -25.23 -4.37 5.05
C VAL A 114 -25.30 -5.03 6.43
N THR A 115 -25.51 -6.34 6.43
CA THR A 115 -25.30 -7.16 7.63
C THR A 115 -23.86 -7.68 7.64
N ALA A 116 -23.10 -7.32 8.67
CA ALA A 116 -21.76 -7.80 8.90
C ALA A 116 -21.72 -9.33 8.90
N GLN A 117 -20.71 -9.90 8.24
CA GLN A 117 -20.48 -11.35 8.24
C GLN A 117 -19.44 -11.79 9.26
N VAL A 118 -18.79 -10.82 9.92
CA VAL A 118 -17.81 -10.99 10.98
C VAL A 118 -18.49 -10.73 12.31
N THR A 119 -18.14 -11.49 13.32
CA THR A 119 -18.69 -11.44 14.67
C THR A 119 -17.61 -11.08 15.68
N THR A 120 -18.00 -10.70 16.90
CA THR A 120 -17.05 -10.48 18.01
C THR A 120 -16.15 -11.68 18.29
N ARG A 121 -16.63 -12.91 18.03
CA ARG A 121 -15.82 -14.14 18.17
C ARG A 121 -14.64 -14.22 17.21
N ASP A 122 -14.77 -13.61 16.03
CA ASP A 122 -13.72 -13.64 15.00
C ASP A 122 -12.57 -12.68 15.34
N ILE A 123 -12.82 -11.70 16.23
CA ILE A 123 -11.87 -10.67 16.68
C ILE A 123 -11.51 -10.78 18.16
N ASP A 124 -12.01 -11.81 18.86
CA ASP A 124 -11.68 -12.08 20.25
C ASP A 124 -10.26 -12.65 20.37
N ARG A 125 -9.47 -12.11 21.30
CA ARG A 125 -8.13 -12.60 21.61
C ARG A 125 -8.17 -13.89 22.44
N GLY A 126 -9.27 -14.15 23.15
CA GLY A 126 -9.37 -15.24 24.12
C GLY A 126 -8.25 -15.19 25.16
N ASP A 127 -7.72 -16.36 25.52
CA ASP A 127 -6.66 -16.50 26.54
C ASP A 127 -5.25 -16.19 26.01
N ALA A 128 -5.09 -15.86 24.73
CA ALA A 128 -3.78 -15.56 24.18
C ALA A 128 -3.26 -14.21 24.72
N PRO A 129 -1.96 -14.12 25.07
CA PRO A 129 -1.38 -12.86 25.54
C PRO A 129 -1.36 -11.77 24.46
N HIS A 130 -1.25 -12.19 23.20
CA HIS A 130 -1.17 -11.32 22.02
C HIS A 130 -1.94 -11.94 20.85
N PHE A 131 -2.58 -11.10 20.01
CA PHE A 131 -3.23 -11.53 18.77
C PHE A 131 -2.25 -12.24 17.84
N LEU A 132 -1.00 -11.75 17.73
CA LEU A 132 0.02 -12.40 16.90
C LEU A 132 0.21 -13.89 17.28
N LEU A 133 0.37 -14.19 18.57
CA LEU A 133 0.57 -15.58 19.02
C LEU A 133 -0.67 -16.43 18.80
N LYS A 134 -1.86 -15.88 19.04
CA LYS A 134 -3.14 -16.54 18.72
C LYS A 134 -3.16 -16.95 17.26
N GLU A 135 -2.86 -16.02 16.36
CA GLU A 135 -2.98 -16.24 14.93
C GLU A 135 -1.90 -17.18 14.37
N ILE A 136 -0.67 -17.15 14.90
CA ILE A 136 0.35 -18.17 14.59
C ILE A 136 -0.15 -19.55 15.01
N THR A 137 -0.77 -19.67 16.19
CA THR A 137 -1.31 -20.93 16.71
C THR A 137 -2.54 -21.41 15.92
N GLU A 138 -3.34 -20.49 15.39
CA GLU A 138 -4.51 -20.79 14.55
C GLU A 138 -4.16 -21.08 13.08
N ALA A 139 -2.97 -20.67 12.62
CA ALA A 139 -2.52 -20.82 11.24
C ALA A 139 -2.66 -22.26 10.67
N PRO A 140 -2.36 -23.35 11.40
CA PRO A 140 -2.60 -24.71 10.91
C PRO A 140 -4.08 -24.96 10.57
N GLN A 141 -5.00 -24.41 11.37
CA GLN A 141 -6.43 -24.56 11.13
C GLN A 141 -6.90 -23.70 9.96
N SER A 142 -6.41 -22.47 9.82
CA SER A 142 -6.68 -21.62 8.64
C SER A 142 -6.16 -22.25 7.35
N PHE A 143 -4.99 -22.90 7.40
CA PHE A 143 -4.45 -23.70 6.30
C PHE A 143 -5.41 -24.84 5.93
N ARG A 144 -5.84 -25.65 6.91
CA ARG A 144 -6.78 -26.76 6.71
C ARG A 144 -8.12 -26.29 6.14
N LYS A 145 -8.67 -25.18 6.65
CA LYS A 145 -9.90 -24.56 6.11
C LYS A 145 -9.76 -24.18 4.65
N THR A 146 -8.58 -23.70 4.24
CA THR A 146 -8.29 -23.34 2.84
C THR A 146 -8.36 -24.56 1.92
N LEU A 147 -7.85 -25.71 2.37
CA LEU A 147 -7.87 -26.98 1.61
C LEU A 147 -9.27 -27.61 1.52
N ARG A 148 -10.13 -27.34 2.50
CA ARG A 148 -11.44 -27.99 2.63
C ARG A 148 -12.26 -27.89 1.35
N GLY A 149 -12.68 -29.05 0.84
CA GLY A 149 -13.50 -29.19 -0.36
C GLY A 149 -12.77 -28.94 -1.67
N LYS A 150 -11.42 -28.81 -1.67
CA LYS A 150 -10.61 -28.54 -2.87
C LYS A 150 -9.60 -29.64 -3.19
N LEU A 151 -9.58 -30.71 -2.40
CA LEU A 151 -8.79 -31.90 -2.64
C LEU A 151 -9.76 -33.05 -2.88
N VAL A 152 -9.64 -33.69 -4.04
CA VAL A 152 -10.52 -34.80 -4.44
C VAL A 152 -9.66 -36.01 -4.77
N ASP A 153 -10.02 -37.15 -4.18
CA ASP A 153 -9.44 -38.44 -4.53
C ASP A 153 -10.04 -38.94 -5.86
N THR A 154 -9.19 -39.13 -6.87
CA THR A 154 -9.58 -39.66 -8.18
C THR A 154 -8.88 -41.00 -8.43
N SER A 155 -9.28 -41.72 -9.48
CA SER A 155 -8.58 -42.94 -9.90
C SER A 155 -7.12 -42.70 -10.30
N ALA A 156 -6.73 -41.46 -10.60
CA ALA A 156 -5.38 -41.05 -10.98
C ALA A 156 -4.59 -40.42 -9.81
N GLY A 157 -5.14 -40.46 -8.58
CA GLY A 157 -4.56 -39.83 -7.39
C GLY A 157 -5.31 -38.55 -6.98
N LEU A 158 -4.71 -37.80 -6.06
CA LEU A 158 -5.25 -36.52 -5.59
C LEU A 158 -5.25 -35.48 -6.70
N ARG A 159 -6.36 -34.76 -6.79
CA ARG A 159 -6.55 -33.65 -7.73
C ARG A 159 -7.00 -32.40 -6.98
N ALA A 160 -6.51 -31.24 -7.42
CA ALA A 160 -6.96 -29.95 -6.92
C ALA A 160 -8.24 -29.54 -7.66
N GLU A 161 -9.36 -29.41 -6.94
CA GLU A 161 -10.64 -28.96 -7.49
C GLU A 161 -11.00 -27.59 -6.89
N VAL A 162 -10.54 -26.53 -7.55
CA VAL A 162 -10.72 -25.15 -7.06
C VAL A 162 -12.08 -24.53 -7.44
N GLY A 163 -12.78 -25.14 -8.40
CA GLY A 163 -14.10 -24.72 -8.88
C GLY A 163 -14.07 -23.53 -9.86
N GLU A 164 -15.18 -23.35 -10.58
CA GLU A 164 -15.32 -22.31 -11.63
C GLU A 164 -15.18 -20.88 -11.10
N ARG A 165 -15.53 -20.66 -9.83
CA ARG A 165 -15.32 -19.35 -9.19
C ARG A 165 -13.85 -18.99 -9.08
N ALA A 166 -12.96 -19.95 -8.83
CA ALA A 166 -11.53 -19.69 -8.66
C ALA A 166 -10.78 -19.74 -9.99
N LEU A 167 -11.14 -20.67 -10.87
CA LEU A 167 -10.59 -20.79 -12.22
C LEU A 167 -11.75 -20.91 -13.23
N PRO A 168 -12.22 -19.79 -13.80
CA PRO A 168 -13.31 -19.80 -14.77
C PRO A 168 -12.96 -20.57 -16.03
N ALA A 169 -13.96 -21.21 -16.65
CA ALA A 169 -13.78 -22.02 -17.86
C ALA A 169 -13.11 -21.23 -19.02
N ALA A 170 -13.44 -19.94 -19.16
CA ALA A 170 -12.83 -19.07 -20.18
C ALA A 170 -11.32 -18.87 -19.97
N VAL A 171 -10.87 -18.75 -18.72
CA VAL A 171 -9.44 -18.64 -18.39
C VAL A 171 -8.74 -19.98 -18.57
N ALA A 172 -9.37 -21.08 -18.12
CA ALA A 172 -8.85 -22.43 -18.29
C ALA A 172 -8.69 -22.81 -19.78
N GLN A 173 -9.65 -22.44 -20.63
CA GLN A 173 -9.58 -22.65 -22.07
C GLN A 173 -8.38 -21.90 -22.69
N ARG A 174 -8.19 -20.63 -22.31
CA ARG A 174 -7.07 -19.80 -22.78
C ARG A 174 -5.70 -20.33 -22.34
N LEU A 175 -5.63 -20.97 -21.19
CA LEU A 175 -4.43 -21.70 -20.75
C LEU A 175 -4.20 -22.95 -21.61
N GLY A 176 -5.25 -23.73 -21.88
CA GLY A 176 -5.16 -24.98 -22.63
C GLY A 176 -4.88 -24.81 -24.13
N ASP A 177 -5.40 -23.75 -24.75
CA ASP A 177 -5.13 -23.42 -26.16
C ASP A 177 -3.83 -22.64 -26.39
N GLY A 178 -3.15 -22.24 -25.31
CA GLY A 178 -1.87 -21.54 -25.35
C GLY A 178 -1.97 -20.05 -25.68
N SER A 179 -3.16 -19.45 -25.67
CA SER A 179 -3.31 -18.00 -25.78
C SER A 179 -2.72 -17.27 -24.57
N ILE A 180 -2.85 -17.83 -23.37
CA ILE A 180 -2.10 -17.39 -22.18
C ILE A 180 -0.77 -18.13 -22.15
N THR A 181 0.33 -17.39 -22.27
CA THR A 181 1.69 -17.93 -22.21
C THR A 181 2.47 -17.44 -20.99
N LYS A 182 1.97 -16.37 -20.34
CA LYS A 182 2.63 -15.72 -19.21
C LYS A 182 1.76 -15.74 -17.98
N VAL A 183 2.34 -16.05 -16.83
CA VAL A 183 1.71 -15.90 -15.52
C VAL A 183 2.55 -14.95 -14.68
N ARG A 184 1.93 -13.90 -14.14
CA ARG A 184 2.56 -12.98 -13.19
C ARG A 184 1.82 -13.02 -11.88
N VAL A 185 2.48 -13.47 -10.83
CA VAL A 185 1.94 -13.47 -9.47
C VAL A 185 2.32 -12.15 -8.81
N ILE A 186 1.32 -11.37 -8.38
CA ILE A 186 1.51 -10.04 -7.82
C ILE A 186 0.95 -9.93 -6.41
N GLY A 187 1.56 -9.06 -5.62
CA GLY A 187 1.13 -8.72 -4.26
C GLY A 187 1.99 -7.61 -3.69
N GLN A 188 1.83 -7.36 -2.39
CA GLN A 188 2.71 -6.46 -1.62
C GLN A 188 3.08 -7.09 -0.27
N GLY A 189 4.30 -6.82 0.20
CA GLY A 189 4.81 -7.33 1.48
C GLY A 189 4.69 -8.87 1.60
N THR A 190 4.18 -9.34 2.74
CA THR A 190 3.95 -10.77 3.01
C THR A 190 3.12 -11.46 1.93
N ALA A 191 2.12 -10.80 1.32
CA ALA A 191 1.32 -11.38 0.25
C ALA A 191 2.13 -11.60 -1.05
N ALA A 192 3.08 -10.71 -1.36
CA ALA A 192 4.01 -10.91 -2.48
C ALA A 192 4.93 -12.11 -2.22
N VAL A 193 5.40 -12.28 -0.98
CA VAL A 193 6.25 -13.42 -0.60
C VAL A 193 5.46 -14.74 -0.67
N ALA A 194 4.21 -14.78 -0.20
CA ALA A 194 3.33 -15.93 -0.39
C ALA A 194 3.11 -16.22 -1.89
N GLY A 195 2.87 -15.18 -2.71
CA GLY A 195 2.73 -15.30 -4.15
C GLY A 195 3.97 -15.85 -4.86
N ARG A 196 5.18 -15.52 -4.38
CA ARG A 196 6.42 -16.11 -4.89
C ARG A 196 6.43 -17.64 -4.75
N SER A 197 5.93 -18.18 -3.64
CA SER A 197 5.83 -19.63 -3.47
C SER A 197 4.94 -20.29 -4.53
N MET A 198 3.84 -19.64 -4.91
CA MET A 198 2.97 -20.12 -5.98
C MET A 198 3.69 -20.11 -7.32
N ALA A 199 4.39 -19.02 -7.65
CA ALA A 199 5.16 -18.92 -8.89
C ALA A 199 6.21 -20.04 -8.97
N ASP A 200 7.01 -20.22 -7.92
CA ASP A 200 8.04 -21.27 -7.84
C ASP A 200 7.45 -22.69 -7.98
N VAL A 201 6.26 -22.93 -7.42
CA VAL A 201 5.56 -24.23 -7.55
C VAL A 201 5.01 -24.42 -8.95
N LEU A 202 4.34 -23.41 -9.51
CA LEU A 202 3.75 -23.49 -10.84
C LEU A 202 4.83 -23.68 -11.92
N ASP A 203 5.92 -22.95 -11.83
CA ASP A 203 7.05 -23.03 -12.75
C ASP A 203 7.64 -24.46 -12.78
N ARG A 204 7.93 -25.03 -11.60
CA ARG A 204 8.38 -26.42 -11.46
C ARG A 204 7.38 -27.45 -11.99
N LEU A 205 6.08 -27.23 -11.77
CA LEU A 205 5.04 -28.12 -12.30
C LEU A 205 4.96 -28.06 -13.83
N CYS A 206 5.19 -26.89 -14.42
CA CYS A 206 5.10 -26.68 -15.87
C CYS A 206 6.40 -26.96 -16.63
N GLY A 207 7.54 -27.06 -15.94
CA GLY A 207 8.85 -27.34 -16.53
C GLY A 207 9.26 -26.29 -17.56
N ASP A 208 9.18 -25.01 -17.17
CA ASP A 208 9.55 -23.83 -17.97
C ASP A 208 8.73 -23.61 -19.26
N THR A 209 7.61 -24.33 -19.43
CA THR A 209 6.75 -24.19 -20.62
C THR A 209 5.80 -23.00 -20.56
N LEU A 210 5.57 -22.46 -19.37
CA LEU A 210 4.89 -21.18 -19.14
C LEU A 210 5.93 -20.19 -18.60
N ASP A 211 5.87 -18.95 -19.06
CA ASP A 211 6.68 -17.86 -18.50
C ASP A 211 6.04 -17.41 -17.18
N VAL A 212 6.49 -17.97 -16.06
CA VAL A 212 5.95 -17.70 -14.71
C VAL A 212 6.94 -16.83 -13.93
N ASP A 213 6.45 -15.75 -13.33
CA ASP A 213 7.28 -14.89 -12.48
C ASP A 213 6.46 -14.26 -11.36
N ALA A 214 7.12 -13.97 -10.23
CA ALA A 214 6.55 -13.25 -9.10
C ALA A 214 7.15 -11.85 -9.01
N ILE A 215 6.30 -10.84 -9.07
CA ILE A 215 6.72 -9.44 -9.08
C ILE A 215 5.80 -8.62 -8.17
N THR A 216 6.34 -7.63 -7.46
CA THR A 216 5.48 -6.76 -6.66
C THR A 216 4.55 -5.97 -7.58
N ALA A 217 3.33 -5.69 -7.11
CA ALA A 217 2.32 -5.04 -7.95
C ALA A 217 2.81 -3.69 -8.52
N THR A 218 3.54 -2.92 -7.71
CA THR A 218 4.12 -1.64 -8.10
C THR A 218 5.19 -1.77 -9.18
N GLU A 219 6.06 -2.78 -9.09
CA GLU A 219 7.11 -3.00 -10.10
C GLU A 219 6.48 -3.40 -11.44
N LEU A 220 5.45 -4.26 -11.44
CA LEU A 220 4.71 -4.58 -12.66
C LEU A 220 4.12 -3.33 -13.30
N SER A 221 3.37 -2.53 -12.53
CA SER A 221 2.76 -1.29 -13.02
C SER A 221 3.77 -0.23 -13.45
N GLY A 222 4.93 -0.17 -12.79
CA GLY A 222 5.93 0.87 -13.02
C GLY A 222 6.84 0.58 -14.20
N PHE A 223 7.17 -0.69 -14.46
CA PHE A 223 8.28 -1.03 -15.34
C PHE A 223 8.00 -2.18 -16.31
N HIS A 224 7.00 -3.03 -16.07
CA HIS A 224 6.75 -4.24 -16.87
C HIS A 224 5.40 -4.25 -17.60
N LEU A 225 4.73 -3.10 -17.63
CA LEU A 225 3.45 -2.90 -18.31
C LEU A 225 3.64 -2.85 -19.84
N ARG A 226 3.09 -3.83 -20.56
CA ARG A 226 3.05 -3.86 -22.04
C ARG A 226 1.72 -3.34 -22.57
N LEU A 227 1.69 -2.77 -23.77
CA LEU A 227 0.45 -2.23 -24.38
C LEU A 227 -0.64 -3.30 -24.53
N ASP A 228 -0.24 -4.51 -24.94
CA ASP A 228 -1.10 -5.68 -25.02
C ASP A 228 -0.61 -6.73 -24.01
N MET A 229 -1.54 -7.17 -23.18
CA MET A 229 -1.35 -8.20 -22.15
C MET A 229 -2.39 -9.32 -22.29
N SER A 230 -3.02 -9.47 -23.45
CA SER A 230 -3.98 -10.55 -23.74
C SER A 230 -3.37 -11.96 -23.67
N ASP A 231 -2.05 -12.08 -23.69
CA ASP A 231 -1.29 -13.32 -23.48
C ASP A 231 -0.94 -13.58 -21.99
N THR A 232 -1.39 -12.72 -21.08
CA THR A 232 -0.95 -12.69 -19.67
C THR A 232 -2.09 -13.01 -18.71
N LEU A 233 -1.80 -13.91 -17.77
CA LEU A 233 -2.58 -14.18 -16.58
C LEU A 233 -1.93 -13.50 -15.37
N ILE A 234 -2.69 -12.70 -14.66
CA ILE A 234 -2.29 -12.09 -13.39
C ILE A 234 -2.91 -12.90 -12.26
N VAL A 235 -2.12 -13.27 -11.26
CA VAL A 235 -2.62 -13.82 -10.00
C VAL A 235 -2.33 -12.80 -8.89
N ALA A 236 -3.36 -12.06 -8.48
CA ALA A 236 -3.27 -11.03 -7.47
C ALA A 236 -3.52 -11.60 -6.06
N VAL A 237 -2.53 -11.51 -5.18
CA VAL A 237 -2.59 -12.00 -3.80
C VAL A 237 -2.74 -10.82 -2.85
N SER A 238 -3.81 -10.82 -2.05
CA SER A 238 -4.06 -9.77 -1.03
C SER A 238 -4.92 -10.31 0.11
N GLN A 239 -4.55 -10.05 1.37
CA GLN A 239 -5.37 -10.46 2.51
C GLN A 239 -6.68 -9.66 2.55
N SER A 240 -6.60 -8.32 2.46
CA SER A 240 -7.75 -7.42 2.60
C SER A 240 -8.57 -7.29 1.32
N GLY A 241 -7.96 -7.54 0.16
CA GLY A 241 -8.54 -7.26 -1.15
C GLY A 241 -8.73 -5.77 -1.47
N THR A 242 -8.25 -4.88 -0.58
CA THR A 242 -8.36 -3.42 -0.69
C THR A 242 -7.00 -2.74 -0.87
N THR A 243 -5.90 -3.49 -0.94
CA THR A 243 -4.55 -2.93 -1.11
C THR A 243 -4.49 -2.06 -2.35
N THR A 244 -4.30 -0.75 -2.17
CA THR A 244 -4.43 0.27 -3.24
C THR A 244 -3.52 -0.02 -4.42
N ASP A 245 -2.23 -0.28 -4.16
CA ASP A 245 -1.26 -0.54 -5.23
C ASP A 245 -1.60 -1.80 -6.03
N THR A 246 -2.04 -2.87 -5.35
CA THR A 246 -2.46 -4.11 -6.01
C THR A 246 -3.70 -3.89 -6.87
N ASN A 247 -4.71 -3.22 -6.32
CA ASN A 247 -5.95 -2.91 -7.04
C ASN A 247 -5.69 -2.02 -8.26
N ARG A 248 -4.84 -1.01 -8.12
CA ARG A 248 -4.45 -0.12 -9.22
C ARG A 248 -3.72 -0.88 -10.33
N THR A 249 -2.77 -1.74 -9.97
CA THR A 249 -2.08 -2.57 -10.97
C THR A 249 -3.05 -3.48 -11.69
N VAL A 250 -4.03 -4.06 -10.98
CA VAL A 250 -5.10 -4.87 -11.57
C VAL A 250 -5.94 -4.07 -12.56
N ASP A 251 -6.33 -2.84 -12.24
CA ASP A 251 -7.06 -1.97 -13.18
C ASP A 251 -6.26 -1.73 -14.47
N LEU A 252 -4.95 -1.45 -14.33
CA LEU A 252 -4.06 -1.17 -15.46
C LEU A 252 -3.87 -2.38 -16.37
N VAL A 253 -3.59 -3.57 -15.82
CA VAL A 253 -3.36 -4.79 -16.62
C VAL A 253 -4.63 -5.30 -17.28
N ARG A 254 -5.80 -5.17 -16.61
CA ARG A 254 -7.10 -5.49 -17.21
C ARG A 254 -7.43 -4.58 -18.37
N GLY A 255 -7.16 -3.28 -18.24
CA GLY A 255 -7.31 -2.32 -19.32
C GLY A 255 -6.47 -2.65 -20.56
N ARG A 256 -5.49 -3.55 -20.43
CA ARG A 256 -4.60 -4.04 -21.50
C ARG A 256 -4.87 -5.49 -21.90
N GLY A 257 -5.99 -6.07 -21.46
CA GLY A 257 -6.48 -7.39 -21.90
C GLY A 257 -6.02 -8.58 -21.05
N ALA A 258 -5.28 -8.37 -19.95
CA ALA A 258 -4.86 -9.45 -19.08
C ALA A 258 -6.05 -10.11 -18.36
N ALA A 259 -6.01 -11.44 -18.21
CA ALA A 259 -6.91 -12.16 -17.32
C ALA A 259 -6.41 -12.03 -15.87
N VAL A 260 -7.33 -11.99 -14.90
CA VAL A 260 -6.99 -11.80 -13.48
C VAL A 260 -7.67 -12.86 -12.62
N LEU A 261 -6.86 -13.59 -11.85
CA LEU A 261 -7.32 -14.40 -10.72
C LEU A 261 -6.88 -13.71 -9.43
N ALA A 262 -7.70 -13.78 -8.38
CA ALA A 262 -7.38 -13.21 -7.08
C ALA A 262 -7.32 -14.30 -5.99
N ILE A 263 -6.31 -14.26 -5.13
CA ILE A 263 -6.26 -15.00 -3.87
C ILE A 263 -6.51 -13.99 -2.75
N VAL A 264 -7.68 -14.09 -2.11
CA VAL A 264 -8.12 -13.12 -1.10
C VAL A 264 -8.77 -13.77 0.10
N ASN A 265 -8.70 -13.08 1.24
CA ASN A 265 -9.41 -13.51 2.44
C ASN A 265 -10.75 -12.78 2.61
N ARG A 266 -10.80 -11.47 2.37
CA ARG A 266 -12.05 -10.69 2.53
C ARG A 266 -13.01 -10.91 1.35
N ARG A 267 -14.22 -11.39 1.65
CA ARG A 267 -15.34 -11.41 0.68
C ARG A 267 -15.81 -9.99 0.36
N ASN A 268 -16.31 -9.78 -0.86
CA ASN A 268 -16.87 -8.50 -1.32
C ASN A 268 -15.88 -7.33 -1.15
N SER A 269 -14.63 -7.57 -1.54
CA SER A 269 -13.59 -6.55 -1.56
C SER A 269 -13.42 -6.01 -2.97
N ASP A 270 -12.81 -4.83 -3.13
CA ASP A 270 -12.64 -4.23 -4.47
C ASP A 270 -11.92 -5.18 -5.44
N LEU A 271 -10.93 -5.95 -4.96
CA LEU A 271 -10.21 -6.91 -5.79
C LEU A 271 -11.09 -8.10 -6.22
N THR A 272 -12.10 -8.51 -5.43
CA THR A 272 -13.02 -9.59 -5.83
C THR A 272 -13.92 -9.18 -6.98
N ASP A 273 -14.28 -7.90 -7.05
CA ASP A 273 -15.16 -7.39 -8.10
C ASP A 273 -14.40 -7.16 -9.42
N LYS A 274 -13.08 -6.93 -9.32
CA LYS A 274 -12.19 -6.71 -10.45
C LYS A 274 -11.62 -8.00 -11.05
N ALA A 275 -11.59 -9.12 -10.31
CA ALA A 275 -10.99 -10.35 -10.80
C ALA A 275 -11.97 -11.18 -11.65
N ASP A 276 -11.45 -11.91 -12.65
CA ASP A 276 -12.23 -12.87 -13.42
C ASP A 276 -12.51 -14.15 -12.61
N GLY A 277 -11.58 -14.53 -11.73
CA GLY A 277 -11.73 -15.64 -10.79
C GLY A 277 -11.20 -15.30 -9.41
N VAL A 278 -11.81 -15.86 -8.36
CA VAL A 278 -11.51 -15.58 -6.96
C VAL A 278 -11.36 -16.89 -6.18
N MET A 279 -10.17 -17.08 -5.60
CA MET A 279 -9.86 -18.13 -4.65
C MET A 279 -9.83 -17.56 -3.23
N TYR A 280 -10.80 -17.96 -2.40
CA TYR A 280 -10.84 -17.55 -1.01
C TYR A 280 -9.90 -18.39 -0.14
N THR A 281 -9.11 -17.72 0.70
CA THR A 281 -8.36 -18.35 1.79
C THR A 281 -9.27 -18.63 2.99
N SER A 282 -8.95 -19.65 3.77
CA SER A 282 -9.73 -20.11 4.93
C SER A 282 -11.21 -20.31 4.54
N ASP A 283 -12.15 -19.64 5.19
CA ASP A 283 -13.58 -19.56 4.83
C ASP A 283 -13.99 -18.20 4.22
N GLY A 284 -13.01 -17.33 3.96
CA GLY A 284 -13.21 -15.97 3.47
C GLY A 284 -13.73 -14.99 4.54
N ARG A 285 -13.61 -15.35 5.83
CA ARG A 285 -14.05 -14.55 6.99
C ARG A 285 -13.03 -14.48 8.12
N ASP A 286 -11.88 -15.11 7.93
CA ASP A 286 -10.87 -15.30 8.97
C ASP A 286 -10.07 -14.01 9.22
N VAL A 287 -10.56 -13.15 10.11
CA VAL A 287 -9.97 -11.82 10.35
C VAL A 287 -8.60 -11.94 11.00
N GLU A 288 -7.65 -11.16 10.49
CA GLU A 288 -6.31 -11.01 11.07
C GLU A 288 -6.28 -9.67 11.81
N MET A 289 -6.24 -9.73 13.14
CA MET A 289 -6.19 -8.58 14.05
C MET A 289 -4.75 -8.17 14.34
N SER A 290 -3.81 -9.11 14.31
CA SER A 290 -2.39 -8.77 14.37
C SER A 290 -2.02 -7.90 13.18
N VAL A 291 -1.30 -6.82 13.48
CA VAL A 291 -0.77 -5.92 12.46
C VAL A 291 0.27 -6.62 11.56
N ALA A 292 1.09 -7.48 12.16
CA ALA A 292 2.00 -8.34 11.42
C ALA A 292 1.25 -9.58 10.96
N SER A 293 1.14 -9.75 9.63
CA SER A 293 0.43 -10.89 9.04
C SER A 293 1.11 -12.21 9.36
N THR A 294 0.33 -13.23 9.73
CA THR A 294 0.75 -14.57 10.13
C THR A 294 -0.09 -15.63 9.42
N LYS A 295 -1.29 -15.98 9.91
CA LYS A 295 -2.17 -17.01 9.36
C LYS A 295 -2.54 -16.76 7.90
N ALA A 296 -2.62 -15.49 7.46
CA ALA A 296 -2.92 -15.18 6.08
C ALA A 296 -1.81 -15.64 5.12
N PHE A 297 -0.51 -15.53 5.51
CA PHE A 297 0.61 -16.04 4.72
C PHE A 297 0.44 -17.54 4.43
N TYR A 298 0.22 -18.34 5.48
CA TYR A 298 0.08 -19.80 5.36
C TYR A 298 -1.12 -20.20 4.52
N ALA A 299 -2.27 -19.54 4.71
CA ALA A 299 -3.46 -19.79 3.92
C ALA A 299 -3.28 -19.38 2.45
N GLN A 300 -2.55 -18.29 2.17
CA GLN A 300 -2.20 -17.86 0.81
C GLN A 300 -1.26 -18.85 0.13
N VAL A 301 -0.29 -19.42 0.85
CA VAL A 301 0.57 -20.51 0.33
C VAL A 301 -0.29 -21.73 -0.04
N ALA A 302 -1.20 -22.17 0.84
CA ALA A 302 -2.11 -23.28 0.56
C ALA A 302 -2.96 -23.05 -0.70
N ALA A 303 -3.56 -21.85 -0.81
CA ALA A 303 -4.35 -21.47 -1.96
C ALA A 303 -3.49 -21.38 -3.23
N GLY A 304 -2.28 -20.82 -3.13
CA GLY A 304 -1.33 -20.72 -4.22
C GLY A 304 -0.94 -22.08 -4.78
N VAL A 305 -0.63 -23.07 -3.92
CA VAL A 305 -0.29 -24.43 -4.37
C VAL A 305 -1.47 -25.10 -5.08
N LEU A 306 -2.68 -25.02 -4.51
CA LEU A 306 -3.90 -25.56 -5.14
C LEU A 306 -4.15 -24.92 -6.51
N LEU A 307 -4.03 -23.60 -6.60
CA LEU A 307 -4.24 -22.87 -7.84
C LEU A 307 -3.14 -23.17 -8.86
N ALA A 308 -1.88 -23.31 -8.44
CA ALA A 308 -0.78 -23.73 -9.29
C ALA A 308 -1.01 -25.13 -9.89
N CYS A 309 -1.48 -26.09 -9.08
CA CYS A 309 -1.87 -27.41 -9.59
C CYS A 309 -3.01 -27.33 -10.61
N ALA A 310 -4.04 -26.52 -10.34
CA ALA A 310 -5.17 -26.33 -11.25
C ALA A 310 -4.78 -25.63 -12.56
N ILE A 311 -3.92 -24.60 -12.51
CA ILE A 311 -3.41 -23.89 -13.70
C ILE A 311 -2.53 -24.84 -14.53
N SER A 312 -1.61 -25.57 -13.89
CA SER A 312 -0.77 -26.57 -14.57
C SER A 312 -1.61 -27.61 -15.30
N GLU A 313 -2.67 -28.11 -14.65
CA GLU A 313 -3.60 -29.06 -15.26
C GLU A 313 -4.39 -28.44 -16.42
N ALA A 314 -4.94 -27.23 -16.25
CA ALA A 314 -5.70 -26.53 -17.30
C ALA A 314 -4.85 -26.20 -18.52
N ALA A 315 -3.57 -25.88 -18.33
CA ALA A 315 -2.61 -25.67 -19.41
C ALA A 315 -2.16 -26.97 -20.11
N GLY A 316 -2.59 -28.14 -19.62
CA GLY A 316 -2.15 -29.44 -20.12
C GLY A 316 -0.66 -29.69 -19.92
N LYS A 317 -0.05 -29.09 -18.88
CA LYS A 317 1.38 -29.20 -18.56
C LYS A 317 1.61 -30.01 -17.29
N GLY A 318 2.83 -30.50 -17.10
CA GLY A 318 3.24 -31.19 -15.88
C GLY A 318 2.69 -32.61 -15.71
N SER A 319 3.22 -33.30 -14.70
CA SER A 319 2.85 -34.68 -14.36
C SER A 319 1.72 -34.73 -13.33
N ALA A 320 0.70 -35.55 -13.58
CA ALA A 320 -0.34 -35.85 -12.61
C ALA A 320 0.22 -36.51 -11.33
N ALA A 321 1.28 -37.33 -11.47
CA ALA A 321 1.94 -37.96 -10.32
C ALA A 321 2.64 -36.92 -9.42
N HIS A 322 3.34 -35.94 -10.00
CA HIS A 322 3.96 -34.85 -9.22
C HIS A 322 2.91 -33.99 -8.52
N ARG A 323 1.79 -33.67 -9.20
CA ARG A 323 0.67 -32.99 -8.55
C ARG A 323 0.10 -33.82 -7.40
N HIS A 324 -0.10 -35.11 -7.60
CA HIS A 324 -0.62 -36.01 -6.56
C HIS A 324 0.27 -36.02 -5.31
N GLU A 325 1.58 -36.20 -5.49
CA GLU A 325 2.56 -36.21 -4.38
C GLU A 325 2.56 -34.89 -3.61
N LEU A 326 2.62 -33.76 -4.34
CA LEU A 326 2.59 -32.44 -3.74
C LEU A 326 1.30 -32.17 -2.96
N LEU A 327 0.14 -32.53 -3.52
CA LEU A 327 -1.16 -32.38 -2.86
C LEU A 327 -1.31 -33.31 -1.66
N GLY A 328 -0.70 -34.50 -1.70
CA GLY A 328 -0.62 -35.42 -0.56
C GLY A 328 0.09 -34.78 0.62
N SER A 329 1.28 -34.24 0.39
CA SER A 329 2.03 -33.53 1.43
C SER A 329 1.34 -32.24 1.88
N LEU A 330 0.69 -31.51 0.96
CA LEU A 330 -0.10 -30.31 1.30
C LEU A 330 -1.24 -30.63 2.29
N ARG A 331 -1.89 -31.79 2.13
CA ARG A 331 -2.98 -32.27 2.99
C ARG A 331 -2.51 -32.57 4.42
N GLU A 332 -1.29 -33.06 4.58
CA GLU A 332 -0.67 -33.44 5.86
C GLU A 332 0.02 -32.26 6.56
N LEU A 333 0.39 -31.22 5.81
CA LEU A 333 1.12 -30.06 6.32
C LEU A 333 0.51 -29.37 7.57
N PRO A 334 -0.83 -29.27 7.73
CA PRO A 334 -1.41 -28.74 8.96
C PRO A 334 -1.03 -29.48 10.25
N GLU A 335 -0.78 -30.79 10.17
CA GLU A 335 -0.36 -31.59 11.33
C GLU A 335 1.10 -31.27 11.67
N ALA A 336 1.97 -31.26 10.66
CA ALA A 336 3.36 -30.83 10.80
C ALA A 336 3.51 -29.40 11.33
N MET A 337 2.66 -28.47 10.89
CA MET A 337 2.61 -27.11 11.44
C MET A 337 2.23 -27.11 12.94
N GLY A 338 1.28 -27.97 13.35
CA GLY A 338 0.91 -28.14 14.75
C GLY A 338 2.07 -28.62 15.63
N GLU A 339 2.92 -29.50 15.10
CA GLU A 339 4.13 -29.97 15.81
C GLU A 339 5.16 -28.85 15.99
N VAL A 340 5.35 -27.98 14.99
CA VAL A 340 6.22 -26.79 15.12
C VAL A 340 5.70 -25.84 16.20
N VAL A 341 4.39 -25.60 16.26
CA VAL A 341 3.77 -24.79 17.32
C VAL A 341 3.99 -25.42 18.70
N ALA A 342 3.87 -26.74 18.82
CA ALA A 342 4.16 -27.45 20.07
C ALA A 342 5.64 -27.35 20.49
N ASN A 343 6.56 -27.21 19.52
CA ASN A 343 7.99 -27.03 19.76
C ASN A 343 8.40 -25.58 20.14
N ARG A 344 7.43 -24.68 20.37
CA ARG A 344 7.67 -23.31 20.83
C ARG A 344 8.64 -23.20 22.02
N PRO A 345 8.64 -24.07 23.05
CA PRO A 345 9.59 -23.94 24.15
C PRO A 345 11.07 -23.97 23.73
N ALA A 346 11.45 -24.83 22.78
CA ALA A 346 12.82 -24.90 22.26
C ALA A 346 13.17 -23.66 21.43
N ILE A 347 12.20 -23.17 20.65
CA ILE A 347 12.34 -21.93 19.86
C ILE A 347 12.52 -20.72 20.79
N ALA A 348 11.76 -20.67 21.89
CA ALA A 348 11.84 -19.63 22.90
C ALA A 348 13.20 -19.61 23.61
N ASP A 349 13.74 -20.78 23.99
CA ASP A 349 15.08 -20.88 24.59
C ASP A 349 16.15 -20.30 23.65
N ALA A 350 16.14 -20.68 22.38
CA ALA A 350 17.08 -20.15 21.39
C ALA A 350 16.92 -18.63 21.22
N ALA A 351 15.69 -18.13 21.09
CA ALA A 351 15.42 -16.70 20.92
C ALA A 351 15.89 -15.89 22.14
N HIS A 352 15.53 -16.32 23.35
CA HIS A 352 15.87 -15.63 24.60
C HIS A 352 17.38 -15.62 24.85
N ARG A 353 18.08 -16.69 24.48
CA ARG A 353 19.52 -16.82 24.68
C ARG A 353 20.33 -15.99 23.70
N PHE A 354 19.94 -15.95 22.42
CA PHE A 354 20.81 -15.41 21.37
C PHE A 354 20.39 -14.04 20.84
N ALA A 355 19.10 -13.68 20.87
CA ALA A 355 18.60 -12.46 20.24
C ALA A 355 18.96 -11.14 20.97
N PRO A 356 18.88 -11.03 22.32
CA PRO A 356 19.08 -9.75 23.00
C PRO A 356 20.47 -9.14 22.81
N ALA A 357 21.53 -9.94 22.90
CA ALA A 357 22.90 -9.45 22.80
C ALA A 357 23.36 -9.14 21.36
N LYS A 358 22.55 -9.45 20.34
CA LYS A 358 22.99 -9.39 18.94
C LYS A 358 22.48 -8.15 18.24
N ARG A 359 23.41 -7.32 17.75
CA ARG A 359 23.12 -6.08 17.03
C ARG A 359 22.69 -6.32 15.59
N TYR A 360 23.48 -7.10 14.84
CA TYR A 360 23.26 -7.39 13.42
C TYR A 360 22.62 -8.75 13.23
N TRP A 361 21.62 -8.80 12.36
CA TRP A 361 20.77 -9.97 12.14
C TRP A 361 20.67 -10.22 10.64
N ALA A 362 20.67 -11.48 10.26
CA ALA A 362 20.47 -11.92 8.90
C ALA A 362 19.63 -13.19 8.84
N ILE A 363 18.99 -13.41 7.70
CA ILE A 363 18.24 -14.63 7.43
C ILE A 363 18.70 -15.16 6.08
N VAL A 364 18.94 -16.46 6.03
CA VAL A 364 19.39 -17.11 4.80
C VAL A 364 18.55 -18.34 4.50
N GLY A 365 18.45 -18.67 3.22
CA GLY A 365 17.79 -19.88 2.74
C GLY A 365 18.12 -20.18 1.29
N ASN A 366 17.88 -21.42 0.86
CA ASN A 366 18.12 -21.89 -0.50
C ASN A 366 16.85 -22.43 -1.15
N GLY A 367 16.71 -22.24 -2.47
CA GLY A 367 15.55 -22.73 -3.21
C GLY A 367 14.22 -22.26 -2.58
N PRO A 368 13.27 -23.16 -2.28
CA PRO A 368 12.02 -22.80 -1.60
C PRO A 368 12.22 -22.07 -0.26
N ASN A 369 13.31 -22.35 0.47
CA ASN A 369 13.61 -21.68 1.74
C ASN A 369 13.94 -20.19 1.58
N THR A 370 14.17 -19.68 0.36
CA THR A 370 14.26 -18.23 0.13
C THR A 370 12.92 -17.51 0.35
N VAL A 371 11.80 -18.21 0.18
CA VAL A 371 10.46 -17.70 0.53
C VAL A 371 10.34 -17.55 2.05
N ALA A 372 10.74 -18.58 2.79
CA ALA A 372 10.77 -18.52 4.26
C ALA A 372 11.70 -17.39 4.75
N ALA A 373 12.91 -17.30 4.20
CA ALA A 373 13.86 -16.26 4.58
C ALA A 373 13.30 -14.84 4.38
N ALA A 374 12.66 -14.59 3.23
CA ALA A 374 12.05 -13.31 2.92
C ALA A 374 10.89 -12.96 3.85
N GLU A 375 10.04 -13.93 4.18
CA GLU A 375 8.90 -13.73 5.09
C GLU A 375 9.36 -13.50 6.54
N ILE A 376 10.29 -14.32 7.03
CA ILE A 376 10.82 -14.18 8.39
C ILE A 376 11.54 -12.82 8.52
N ARG A 377 12.23 -12.36 7.47
CA ARG A 377 12.86 -11.03 7.48
C ARG A 377 11.82 -9.95 7.75
N ILE A 378 10.67 -10.01 7.07
CA ILE A 378 9.58 -9.05 7.27
C ILE A 378 9.10 -9.11 8.71
N LYS A 379 8.79 -10.31 9.23
CA LYS A 379 8.25 -10.45 10.60
C LYS A 379 9.21 -9.98 11.67
N LEU A 380 10.49 -10.37 11.59
CA LEU A 380 11.47 -9.94 12.60
C LEU A 380 11.75 -8.44 12.48
N SER A 381 11.66 -7.85 11.29
CA SER A 381 11.76 -6.38 11.15
C SER A 381 10.56 -5.69 11.79
N GLU A 382 9.35 -6.22 11.60
CA GLU A 382 8.10 -5.69 12.20
C GLU A 382 8.07 -5.86 13.73
N LEU A 383 8.54 -6.99 14.25
CA LEU A 383 8.45 -7.33 15.68
C LEU A 383 9.65 -6.84 16.50
N CYS A 384 10.87 -6.91 15.96
CA CYS A 384 12.10 -6.62 16.69
C CYS A 384 12.69 -5.24 16.35
N TYR A 385 12.10 -4.51 15.40
CA TYR A 385 12.53 -3.17 14.94
C TYR A 385 13.99 -3.13 14.48
N LYS A 386 14.38 -4.14 13.70
CA LYS A 386 15.70 -4.23 13.06
C LYS A 386 15.60 -4.14 11.56
N SER A 387 16.60 -3.52 10.95
CA SER A 387 16.92 -3.80 9.55
C SER A 387 17.67 -5.13 9.50
N ILE A 388 17.17 -6.05 8.67
CA ILE A 388 17.64 -7.44 8.63
C ILE A 388 18.00 -7.79 7.19
N ALA A 389 19.22 -8.27 6.97
CA ALA A 389 19.65 -8.79 5.67
C ALA A 389 18.92 -10.11 5.35
N CYS A 390 18.62 -10.33 4.07
CA CYS A 390 18.04 -11.58 3.60
C CYS A 390 18.75 -12.02 2.34
N ASP A 391 19.50 -13.10 2.45
CA ASP A 391 20.44 -13.54 1.41
C ASP A 391 20.23 -15.03 1.09
N VAL A 392 20.87 -15.49 0.03
CA VAL A 392 21.10 -16.92 -0.18
C VAL A 392 22.28 -17.34 0.72
N THR A 393 22.22 -18.55 1.29
CA THR A 393 23.19 -19.03 2.28
C THR A 393 24.65 -18.81 1.84
N GLU A 394 25.03 -19.29 0.66
CA GLU A 394 26.40 -19.21 0.17
C GLU A 394 26.86 -17.76 -0.07
N ASP A 395 25.94 -16.85 -0.37
CA ASP A 395 26.26 -15.46 -0.70
C ASP A 395 26.55 -14.60 0.54
N LYS A 396 26.04 -15.02 1.71
CA LYS A 396 26.21 -14.28 2.98
C LYS A 396 27.68 -13.99 3.32
N LYS A 397 28.59 -14.91 2.98
CA LYS A 397 30.04 -14.75 3.21
C LYS A 397 30.66 -13.65 2.35
N HIS A 398 30.03 -13.28 1.24
CA HIS A 398 30.50 -12.26 0.30
C HIS A 398 29.99 -10.85 0.62
N ILE A 399 29.03 -10.72 1.54
CA ILE A 399 28.34 -9.45 1.82
C ILE A 399 28.80 -8.86 3.17
N ASP A 400 28.34 -9.42 4.29
CA ASP A 400 28.45 -8.79 5.61
C ASP A 400 28.62 -9.82 6.75
N LEU A 401 29.17 -11.01 6.47
CA LEU A 401 29.50 -11.99 7.52
C LEU A 401 30.45 -11.42 8.60
N SER A 402 31.30 -10.45 8.24
CA SER A 402 32.20 -9.72 9.15
C SER A 402 31.49 -8.92 10.25
N SER A 403 30.18 -8.69 10.13
CA SER A 403 29.37 -8.03 11.16
C SER A 403 29.04 -8.93 12.37
N GLU A 404 29.53 -10.18 12.37
CA GLU A 404 29.29 -11.20 13.40
C GLU A 404 27.79 -11.40 13.74
N PRO A 405 26.90 -11.51 12.72
CA PRO A 405 25.45 -11.42 12.93
C PRO A 405 24.87 -12.65 13.63
N LEU A 406 23.69 -12.50 14.22
CA LEU A 406 22.78 -13.63 14.42
C LEU A 406 22.22 -14.03 13.05
N ILE A 407 22.34 -15.30 12.67
CA ILE A 407 21.90 -15.78 11.36
C ILE A 407 20.84 -16.86 11.57
N LEU A 408 19.60 -16.60 11.15
CA LEU A 408 18.60 -17.66 11.07
C LEU A 408 18.71 -18.35 9.71
N VAL A 409 19.02 -19.64 9.72
CA VAL A 409 19.27 -20.45 8.52
C VAL A 409 18.07 -21.34 8.26
N CYS A 410 17.36 -21.10 7.15
CA CYS A 410 16.21 -21.89 6.72
C CYS A 410 16.69 -23.09 5.89
N ALA A 411 16.77 -24.27 6.51
CA ALA A 411 17.30 -25.49 5.92
C ALA A 411 16.30 -26.68 5.95
N ALA A 412 15.03 -26.45 6.28
CA ALA A 412 14.02 -27.51 6.28
C ALA A 412 13.83 -28.09 4.88
N GLY A 413 13.76 -29.42 4.79
CA GLY A 413 13.57 -30.15 3.54
C GLY A 413 14.76 -30.17 2.58
N LEU A 414 15.94 -29.65 2.99
CA LEU A 414 17.16 -29.79 2.18
C LEU A 414 17.66 -31.25 2.22
N VAL A 415 18.08 -31.75 1.05
CA VAL A 415 18.55 -33.13 0.87
C VAL A 415 19.84 -33.19 0.07
N GLY A 416 20.57 -34.29 0.19
CA GLY A 416 21.78 -34.55 -0.59
C GLY A 416 22.85 -33.45 -0.46
N GLY A 417 23.59 -33.22 -1.56
CA GLY A 417 24.73 -32.30 -1.58
C GLY A 417 24.41 -30.85 -1.20
N THR A 418 23.20 -30.36 -1.48
CA THR A 418 22.79 -29.01 -1.09
C THR A 418 22.76 -28.84 0.43
N ALA A 419 22.26 -29.83 1.17
CA ALA A 419 22.28 -29.80 2.63
C ALA A 419 23.73 -29.88 3.17
N ASP A 420 24.60 -30.66 2.53
CA ASP A 420 26.01 -30.75 2.91
C ASP A 420 26.74 -29.42 2.69
N ASP A 421 26.42 -28.69 1.61
CA ASP A 421 27.00 -27.37 1.33
C ASP A 421 26.50 -26.31 2.32
N VAL A 422 25.20 -26.28 2.63
CA VAL A 422 24.66 -25.39 3.68
C VAL A 422 25.29 -25.70 5.05
N ALA A 423 25.52 -26.97 5.39
CA ALA A 423 26.19 -27.34 6.64
C ALA A 423 27.64 -26.81 6.72
N LYS A 424 28.38 -26.83 5.61
CA LYS A 424 29.72 -26.21 5.52
C LYS A 424 29.65 -24.70 5.72
N GLU A 425 28.67 -24.03 5.10
CA GLU A 425 28.48 -22.59 5.29
C GLU A 425 28.13 -22.23 6.74
N VAL A 426 27.30 -23.02 7.42
CA VAL A 426 27.02 -22.86 8.86
C VAL A 426 28.29 -22.96 9.70
N ALA A 427 29.19 -23.89 9.38
CA ALA A 427 30.47 -24.01 10.06
C ALA A 427 31.37 -22.78 9.80
N ILE A 428 31.38 -22.25 8.57
CA ILE A 428 32.09 -21.01 8.23
C ILE A 428 31.52 -19.84 9.04
N TYR A 429 30.20 -19.69 9.10
CA TYR A 429 29.56 -18.63 9.89
C TYR A 429 30.01 -18.67 11.35
N LYS A 430 29.98 -19.86 11.96
CA LYS A 430 30.39 -20.05 13.35
C LYS A 430 31.87 -19.72 13.55
N ALA A 431 32.75 -20.14 12.64
CA ALA A 431 34.17 -19.83 12.69
C ALA A 431 34.46 -18.32 12.62
N HIS A 432 33.60 -17.56 11.95
CA HIS A 432 33.64 -16.10 11.86
C HIS A 432 32.79 -15.40 12.93
N LYS A 433 32.56 -16.06 14.08
CA LYS A 433 31.85 -15.54 15.28
C LYS A 433 30.38 -15.15 15.07
N ALA A 434 29.82 -15.39 13.90
CA ALA A 434 28.37 -15.30 13.72
C ALA A 434 27.67 -16.34 14.63
N THR A 435 26.39 -16.13 14.87
CA THR A 435 25.54 -17.02 15.69
C THR A 435 24.50 -17.67 14.79
N PRO A 436 24.85 -18.75 14.08
CA PRO A 436 23.90 -19.47 13.24
C PRO A 436 22.91 -20.25 14.11
N ILE A 437 21.62 -20.05 13.86
CA ILE A 437 20.51 -20.83 14.39
C ILE A 437 19.85 -21.48 13.18
N VAL A 438 19.88 -22.81 13.12
CA VAL A 438 19.45 -23.55 11.93
C VAL A 438 18.07 -24.15 12.17
N VAL A 439 17.14 -23.93 11.24
CA VAL A 439 15.88 -24.67 11.17
C VAL A 439 16.09 -25.84 10.21
N ALA A 440 16.10 -27.06 10.73
CA ALA A 440 16.43 -28.27 9.98
C ALA A 440 15.34 -29.33 10.12
N THR A 441 15.25 -30.23 9.14
CA THR A 441 14.42 -31.43 9.27
C THR A 441 14.92 -32.29 10.44
N GLU A 442 14.02 -32.93 11.15
CA GLU A 442 14.36 -33.92 12.18
C GLU A 442 15.34 -34.99 11.65
N ALA A 443 16.13 -35.57 12.55
CA ALA A 443 17.19 -36.53 12.25
C ALA A 443 18.33 -36.00 11.34
N ASP A 444 18.36 -34.72 10.99
CA ASP A 444 19.49 -34.11 10.28
C ASP A 444 20.60 -33.65 11.25
N GLU A 445 21.61 -34.48 11.42
CA GLU A 445 22.74 -34.22 12.33
C GLU A 445 23.85 -33.36 11.69
N ARG A 446 23.74 -32.98 10.42
CA ARG A 446 24.81 -32.27 9.68
C ARG A 446 25.09 -30.88 10.22
N PHE A 447 24.14 -30.27 10.91
CA PHE A 447 24.23 -28.89 11.42
C PHE A 447 24.84 -28.77 12.82
N ALA A 448 25.67 -29.73 13.26
CA ALA A 448 26.31 -29.74 14.58
C ALA A 448 27.14 -28.48 14.90
N ALA A 449 27.62 -27.75 13.88
CA ALA A 449 28.34 -26.49 14.07
C ALA A 449 27.45 -25.28 14.43
N ALA A 450 26.12 -25.42 14.32
CA ALA A 450 25.18 -24.37 14.66
C ALA A 450 25.23 -24.03 16.16
N SER A 451 24.84 -22.80 16.51
CA SER A 451 24.68 -22.39 17.91
C SER A 451 23.41 -22.98 18.53
N ALA A 452 22.39 -23.22 17.70
CA ALA A 452 21.20 -24.01 18.01
C ALA A 452 20.64 -24.61 16.72
N VAL A 453 20.03 -25.79 16.84
CA VAL A 453 19.27 -26.45 15.77
C VAL A 453 17.82 -26.58 16.24
N LEU A 454 16.89 -26.00 15.48
CA LEU A 454 15.46 -26.08 15.70
C LEU A 454 14.89 -27.09 14.69
N THR A 455 14.48 -28.26 15.19
CA THR A 455 14.01 -29.34 14.33
C THR A 455 12.53 -29.20 13.98
N VAL A 456 12.20 -29.53 12.74
CA VAL A 456 10.82 -29.60 12.21
C VAL A 456 10.56 -30.98 11.58
N PRO A 457 9.31 -31.46 11.55
CA PRO A 457 8.99 -32.77 10.98
C PRO A 457 9.30 -32.85 9.48
N THR A 458 9.49 -34.08 9.01
CA THR A 458 9.76 -34.36 7.60
C THR A 458 8.53 -34.14 6.73
N VAL A 459 8.62 -33.25 5.73
CA VAL A 459 7.59 -33.01 4.72
C VAL A 459 8.21 -32.90 3.33
N HIS A 460 7.39 -32.84 2.27
CA HIS A 460 7.89 -32.72 0.90
C HIS A 460 8.79 -31.48 0.73
N PRO A 461 9.98 -31.59 0.10
CA PRO A 461 10.96 -30.50 -0.01
C PRO A 461 10.41 -29.17 -0.57
N ALA A 462 9.46 -29.23 -1.50
CA ALA A 462 8.83 -28.04 -2.06
C ALA A 462 7.94 -27.26 -1.07
N LEU A 463 7.54 -27.88 0.04
CA LEU A 463 6.65 -27.30 1.07
C LEU A 463 7.35 -27.10 2.42
N ALA A 464 8.51 -27.71 2.65
CA ALA A 464 9.22 -27.66 3.93
C ALA A 464 9.56 -26.22 4.40
N PHE A 465 9.69 -25.27 3.47
CA PHE A 465 9.89 -23.85 3.80
C PHE A 465 8.75 -23.27 4.67
N VAL A 466 7.54 -23.83 4.60
CA VAL A 466 6.41 -23.44 5.45
C VAL A 466 6.75 -23.64 6.93
N LEU A 467 7.43 -24.74 7.26
CA LEU A 467 7.84 -25.04 8.64
C LEU A 467 9.00 -24.14 9.09
N SER A 468 9.92 -23.79 8.17
CA SER A 468 10.93 -22.76 8.44
C SER A 468 10.32 -21.40 8.73
N ALA A 469 9.34 -20.96 7.92
CA ALA A 469 8.63 -19.70 8.14
C ALA A 469 7.93 -19.69 9.51
N MET A 470 7.25 -20.77 9.88
CA MET A 470 6.55 -20.89 11.17
C MET A 470 7.50 -20.87 12.37
N THR A 471 8.63 -21.59 12.25
CA THR A 471 9.68 -21.55 13.27
C THR A 471 10.23 -20.12 13.42
N GLY A 472 10.44 -19.42 12.31
CA GLY A 472 10.90 -18.03 12.32
C GLY A 472 9.87 -17.04 12.86
N HIS A 473 8.56 -17.23 12.60
CA HIS A 473 7.48 -16.43 13.20
C HIS A 473 7.48 -16.55 14.73
N LEU A 474 7.55 -17.79 15.24
CA LEU A 474 7.66 -18.06 16.68
C LEU A 474 8.96 -17.49 17.27
N PHE A 475 10.09 -17.67 16.58
CA PHE A 475 11.38 -17.11 17.01
C PHE A 475 11.31 -15.58 17.11
N GLY A 476 10.70 -14.91 16.12
CA GLY A 476 10.52 -13.46 16.12
C GLY A 476 9.66 -12.96 17.27
N TYR A 477 8.58 -13.67 17.59
CA TYR A 477 7.73 -13.36 18.73
C TYR A 477 8.50 -13.49 20.07
N GLU A 478 9.18 -14.62 20.29
CA GLU A 478 9.96 -14.85 21.51
C GLU A 478 11.16 -13.90 21.63
N ALA A 479 11.80 -13.57 20.51
CA ALA A 479 12.87 -12.59 20.50
C ALA A 479 12.36 -11.19 20.89
N ALA A 480 11.20 -10.78 20.38
CA ALA A 480 10.57 -9.52 20.76
C ALA A 480 10.23 -9.49 22.26
N LEU A 481 9.70 -10.59 22.81
CA LEU A 481 9.46 -10.71 24.26
C LEU A 481 10.75 -10.63 25.08
N ALA A 482 11.82 -11.29 24.65
CA ALA A 482 13.11 -11.25 25.34
C ALA A 482 13.70 -9.84 25.37
N ILE A 483 13.57 -9.11 24.25
CA ILE A 483 14.03 -7.73 24.13
C ILE A 483 13.19 -6.82 25.02
N ASP A 484 11.86 -6.93 25.00
CA ASP A 484 10.97 -6.15 25.86
C ASP A 484 11.24 -6.41 27.35
N ALA A 485 11.40 -7.69 27.72
CA ALA A 485 11.69 -8.09 29.09
C ALA A 485 13.02 -7.51 29.60
N SER A 486 13.98 -7.23 28.71
CA SER A 486 15.23 -6.57 29.09
C SER A 486 15.01 -5.14 29.61
N ALA A 487 13.91 -4.48 29.26
CA ALA A 487 13.56 -3.15 29.76
C ALA A 487 13.05 -3.15 31.21
N ARG A 488 12.73 -4.32 31.78
CA ARG A 488 12.10 -4.44 33.10
C ARG A 488 12.84 -3.70 34.23
N PRO A 489 14.17 -3.83 34.39
CA PRO A 489 14.88 -3.08 35.43
C PRO A 489 14.75 -1.56 35.27
N LEU A 490 14.65 -1.06 34.04
CA LEU A 490 14.50 0.37 33.77
C LEU A 490 13.07 0.87 34.03
N ARG A 491 12.05 0.03 33.76
CA ARG A 491 10.66 0.31 34.14
C ARG A 491 10.51 0.37 35.66
N GLU A 492 11.04 -0.61 36.36
CA GLU A 492 11.06 -0.65 37.83
C GLU A 492 11.79 0.57 38.42
N ALA A 493 12.90 1.02 37.81
CA ALA A 493 13.58 2.25 38.22
C ALA A 493 12.72 3.50 38.02
N ARG A 494 11.91 3.55 36.95
CA ARG A 494 11.00 4.67 36.68
C ARG A 494 9.80 4.66 37.62
N GLU A 495 9.23 3.50 37.91
CA GLU A 495 8.15 3.31 38.89
C GLU A 495 8.55 3.85 40.27
N VAL A 496 9.80 3.63 40.70
CA VAL A 496 10.34 4.21 41.95
C VAL A 496 10.30 5.75 41.92
N ILE A 497 10.55 6.39 40.78
CA ILE A 497 10.50 7.84 40.64
C ILE A 497 9.05 8.34 40.65
N GLU A 498 8.17 7.67 39.91
CA GLU A 498 6.74 8.00 39.84
C GLU A 498 6.09 7.90 41.24
N ASP A 499 6.41 6.86 42.01
CA ASP A 499 5.92 6.68 43.38
C ASP A 499 6.43 7.79 44.32
N ALA A 500 7.71 8.16 44.23
CA ALA A 500 8.27 9.24 45.04
C ALA A 500 7.62 10.61 44.73
N LEU A 501 7.36 10.90 43.46
CA LEU A 501 6.68 12.12 43.01
C LEU A 501 5.22 12.18 43.47
N ALA A 502 4.56 11.03 43.66
CA ALA A 502 3.21 10.97 44.19
C ALA A 502 3.14 11.27 45.70
N HIS A 503 4.20 10.91 46.46
CA HIS A 503 4.26 11.08 47.92
C HIS A 503 4.87 12.40 48.38
N HIS A 504 5.65 13.07 47.53
CA HIS A 504 6.44 14.23 47.93
C HIS A 504 6.34 15.38 46.91
N ALA A 505 6.05 16.58 47.41
CA ALA A 505 6.06 17.81 46.60
C ALA A 505 7.42 18.54 46.62
N ASP A 506 8.30 18.21 47.56
CA ASP A 506 9.64 18.78 47.68
C ASP A 506 10.67 17.91 46.93
N GLY A 507 11.44 18.52 46.03
CA GLY A 507 12.42 17.80 45.21
C GLY A 507 13.53 17.11 46.00
N SER A 508 13.89 17.62 47.18
CA SER A 508 14.92 16.98 48.03
C SER A 508 14.37 15.71 48.70
N ALA A 509 13.11 15.73 49.14
CA ALA A 509 12.42 14.56 49.66
C ALA A 509 12.24 13.47 48.57
N VAL A 510 11.82 13.87 47.36
CA VAL A 510 11.73 12.96 46.19
C VAL A 510 13.08 12.31 45.93
N LEU A 511 14.15 13.11 45.82
CA LEU A 511 15.50 12.59 45.55
C LEU A 511 15.97 11.58 46.62
N ALA A 512 15.67 11.84 47.89
CA ALA A 512 16.03 10.96 49.00
C ALA A 512 15.26 9.63 48.98
N GLU A 513 14.00 9.64 48.57
CA GLU A 513 13.20 8.42 48.39
C GLU A 513 13.66 7.61 47.17
N VAL A 514 13.84 8.26 46.03
CA VAL A 514 14.36 7.62 44.81
C VAL A 514 15.68 6.92 45.08
N ARG A 515 16.61 7.58 45.79
CA ARG A 515 17.91 7.00 46.15
C ARG A 515 17.80 5.71 46.99
N ARG A 516 16.76 5.57 47.82
CA ARG A 516 16.53 4.36 48.62
C ARG A 516 15.93 3.22 47.81
N GLY A 517 15.02 3.52 46.87
CA GLY A 517 14.29 2.51 46.10
C GLY A 517 15.01 2.00 44.85
N ILE A 518 15.86 2.82 44.24
CA ILE A 518 16.37 2.57 42.88
C ILE A 518 17.54 1.55 42.82
N THR A 519 18.16 1.20 43.94
CA THR A 519 19.38 0.37 43.96
C THR A 519 19.20 -0.99 43.29
N ALA A 520 18.16 -1.74 43.67
CA ALA A 520 17.93 -3.09 43.13
C ALA A 520 17.71 -3.11 41.59
N PRO A 521 16.85 -2.24 41.01
CA PRO A 521 16.74 -2.16 39.55
C PRO A 521 18.03 -1.66 38.88
N THR A 522 18.76 -0.72 39.49
CA THR A 522 20.07 -0.28 39.00
C THR A 522 21.07 -1.43 38.91
N ASP A 523 21.20 -2.26 39.94
CA ASP A 523 22.14 -3.38 39.95
C ASP A 523 21.83 -4.39 38.83
N ARG A 524 20.55 -4.75 38.65
CA ARG A 524 20.11 -5.63 37.56
C ARG A 524 20.42 -5.03 36.18
N PHE A 525 20.23 -3.73 36.01
CA PHE A 525 20.57 -3.03 34.77
C PHE A 525 22.08 -3.06 34.50
N LEU A 526 22.91 -2.74 35.50
CA LEU A 526 24.36 -2.76 35.38
C LEU A 526 24.92 -4.16 35.12
N ASP A 527 24.35 -5.21 35.73
CA ASP A 527 24.73 -6.59 35.45
C ASP A 527 24.38 -7.00 34.02
N GLY A 528 23.20 -6.60 33.52
CA GLY A 528 22.83 -6.82 32.13
C GLY A 528 23.78 -6.12 31.14
N LEU A 529 24.25 -4.90 31.46
CA LEU A 529 25.25 -4.19 30.66
C LEU A 529 26.59 -4.93 30.66
N ARG A 530 27.07 -5.39 31.82
CA ARG A 530 28.31 -6.16 31.92
C ARG A 530 28.25 -7.48 31.14
N ALA A 531 27.07 -8.09 31.08
CA ALA A 531 26.82 -9.32 30.33
C ALA A 531 26.58 -9.11 28.82
N GLY A 532 26.58 -7.87 28.32
CA GLY A 532 26.31 -7.55 26.91
C GLY A 532 24.85 -7.77 26.49
N ARG A 533 23.91 -7.89 27.43
CA ARG A 533 22.49 -8.17 27.13
C ARG A 533 21.83 -7.07 26.29
N TYR A 534 22.32 -5.82 26.43
CA TYR A 534 21.75 -4.65 25.80
C TYR A 534 22.41 -4.27 24.47
N ASP A 535 23.54 -4.91 24.11
CA ASP A 535 24.36 -4.56 22.94
C ASP A 535 23.57 -4.61 21.62
N GLY A 536 22.49 -5.41 21.59
CA GLY A 536 21.64 -5.54 20.43
C GLY A 536 20.64 -4.40 20.23
N HIS A 537 20.17 -3.75 21.30
CA HIS A 537 18.90 -2.99 21.26
C HIS A 537 18.88 -1.70 22.08
N LEU A 538 19.89 -1.43 22.92
CA LEU A 538 20.03 -0.16 23.62
C LEU A 538 21.16 0.65 22.97
N GLU A 539 20.90 1.92 22.64
CA GLU A 539 21.93 2.79 22.10
C GLU A 539 23.02 3.03 23.15
N ALA A 540 24.29 3.01 22.72
CA ALA A 540 25.41 3.27 23.61
C ALA A 540 25.31 4.67 24.26
N SER A 541 24.83 5.68 23.54
CA SER A 541 24.56 7.02 24.08
C SER A 541 23.51 7.01 25.18
N THR A 542 22.43 6.26 24.99
CA THR A 542 21.35 6.13 25.97
C THR A 542 21.82 5.38 27.20
N ALA A 543 22.54 4.27 27.01
CA ALA A 543 23.16 3.52 28.10
C ALA A 543 24.13 4.39 28.92
N VAL A 544 25.03 5.14 28.27
CA VAL A 544 25.99 6.04 28.93
C VAL A 544 25.27 7.14 29.72
N ARG A 545 24.18 7.71 29.17
CA ARG A 545 23.39 8.73 29.88
C ARG A 545 22.74 8.17 31.14
N VAL A 546 22.08 7.01 31.03
CA VAL A 546 21.44 6.34 32.18
C VAL A 546 22.48 5.99 33.24
N VAL A 547 23.60 5.36 32.86
CA VAL A 547 24.68 5.00 33.80
C VAL A 547 25.27 6.22 34.49
N SER A 548 25.47 7.32 33.76
CA SER A 548 26.03 8.55 34.34
C SER A 548 25.08 9.15 35.38
N LEU A 549 23.79 9.25 35.08
CA LEU A 549 22.79 9.79 36.01
C LEU A 549 22.59 8.89 37.23
N LEU A 550 22.57 7.57 37.05
CA LEU A 550 22.50 6.61 38.17
C LEU A 550 23.74 6.68 39.06
N ARG A 551 24.93 6.88 38.47
CA ARG A 551 26.17 7.08 39.23
C ARG A 551 26.13 8.39 40.02
N ASP A 552 25.68 9.47 39.42
CA ASP A 552 25.59 10.77 40.08
C ASP A 552 24.56 10.70 41.23
N LEU A 553 23.43 10.02 41.01
CA LEU A 553 22.42 9.73 42.04
C LEU A 553 22.97 8.92 43.22
N GLY A 554 23.88 7.98 42.95
CA GLY A 554 24.51 7.13 43.96
C GLY A 554 25.63 7.78 44.77
N ALA A 555 26.09 8.98 44.39
CA ALA A 555 27.19 9.67 45.06
C ALA A 555 26.85 10.09 46.51
N GLU A 556 27.88 10.40 47.30
CA GLU A 556 27.69 10.96 48.66
C GLU A 556 26.88 12.26 48.64
N SER A 557 27.13 13.10 47.63
CA SER A 557 26.42 14.35 47.37
C SER A 557 25.90 14.35 45.92
N PRO A 558 24.67 13.84 45.68
CA PRO A 558 24.16 13.63 44.33
C PRO A 558 24.02 14.90 43.49
N LEU A 559 23.53 15.97 44.11
CA LEU A 559 23.35 17.25 43.44
C LEU A 559 24.68 17.87 43.00
N GLU A 560 25.69 17.84 43.86
CA GLU A 560 27.04 18.35 43.53
C GLU A 560 27.73 17.47 42.47
N ALA A 561 27.50 16.15 42.49
CA ALA A 561 28.00 15.25 41.44
C ALA A 561 27.37 15.59 40.08
N TYR A 562 26.05 15.71 40.02
CA TYR A 562 25.30 16.06 38.81
C TYR A 562 25.67 17.45 38.26
N GLN A 563 25.78 18.47 39.12
CA GLN A 563 26.19 19.82 38.71
C GLN A 563 27.63 19.83 38.15
N ARG A 564 28.55 19.05 38.75
CA ARG A 564 29.92 18.88 38.21
C ARG A 564 29.93 18.17 36.87
N ALA A 565 29.10 17.14 36.70
CA ALA A 565 29.03 16.38 35.45
C ALA A 565 28.41 17.19 34.30
N THR A 566 27.38 18.00 34.59
CA THR A 566 26.66 18.79 33.57
C THR A 566 27.24 20.20 33.34
N GLY A 567 28.00 20.73 34.31
CA GLY A 567 28.49 22.10 34.30
C GLY A 567 27.41 23.16 34.53
N ARG A 568 26.20 22.76 34.98
CA ARG A 568 25.06 23.66 35.19
C ARG A 568 24.70 23.71 36.66
N ILE A 569 24.25 24.88 37.12
CA ILE A 569 23.58 25.00 38.41
C ILE A 569 22.19 24.37 38.26
N ALA A 570 21.92 23.33 39.04
CA ALA A 570 20.69 22.56 38.98
C ALA A 570 20.08 22.33 40.36
N THR A 571 18.82 21.93 40.39
CA THR A 571 18.03 21.54 41.56
C THR A 571 17.93 20.01 41.67
N PRO A 572 17.51 19.46 42.82
CA PRO A 572 17.17 18.04 42.93
C PRO A 572 16.15 17.57 41.90
N SER A 573 15.15 18.40 41.57
CA SER A 573 14.14 18.10 40.57
C SER A 573 14.74 17.94 39.17
N ASP A 574 15.69 18.81 38.78
CA ASP A 574 16.35 18.72 37.46
C ASP A 574 17.06 17.37 37.26
N LEU A 575 17.73 16.83 38.30
CA LEU A 575 18.37 15.51 38.26
C LEU A 575 17.33 14.39 38.09
N VAL A 576 16.22 14.46 38.83
CA VAL A 576 15.13 13.47 38.75
C VAL A 576 14.46 13.52 37.38
N ASP A 577 14.24 14.70 36.82
CA ASP A 577 13.65 14.90 35.49
C ASP A 577 14.57 14.37 34.39
N ASP A 578 15.87 14.65 34.46
CA ASP A 578 16.85 14.14 33.49
C ASP A 578 16.97 12.61 33.55
N LEU A 579 16.95 12.04 34.76
CA LEU A 579 16.94 10.59 34.94
C LEU A 579 15.66 9.97 34.39
N THR A 580 14.50 10.58 34.65
CA THR A 580 13.20 10.13 34.12
C THR A 580 13.19 10.17 32.59
N ALA A 581 13.72 11.24 31.98
CA ALA A 581 13.83 11.36 30.54
C ALA A 581 14.79 10.31 29.94
N ALA A 582 15.93 10.04 30.60
CA ALA A 582 16.89 9.03 30.16
C ALA A 582 16.32 7.61 30.28
N LEU A 583 15.65 7.28 31.39
CA LEU A 583 14.97 6.00 31.59
C LEU A 583 13.84 5.81 30.59
N THR A 584 13.04 6.85 30.33
CA THR A 584 11.95 6.81 29.34
C THR A 584 12.49 6.48 27.96
N ARG A 585 13.54 7.18 27.51
CA ARG A 585 14.19 6.88 26.23
C ARG A 585 14.72 5.45 26.18
N ALA A 586 15.39 4.98 27.24
CA ALA A 586 15.93 3.63 27.30
C ALA A 586 14.82 2.56 27.24
N VAL A 587 13.71 2.77 27.95
CA VAL A 587 12.53 1.91 27.90
C VAL A 587 11.91 1.92 26.50
N GLU A 588 11.80 3.07 25.85
CA GLU A 588 11.26 3.19 24.48
C GLU A 588 12.12 2.50 23.41
N GLU A 589 13.44 2.45 23.58
CA GLU A 589 14.38 1.73 22.70
C GLU A 589 14.24 0.20 22.84
N LEU A 590 13.93 -0.29 24.04
CA LEU A 590 13.81 -1.72 24.35
C LEU A 590 12.38 -2.26 24.24
N THR A 591 11.37 -1.41 24.32
CA THR A 591 9.96 -1.85 24.30
C THR A 591 9.60 -2.47 22.94
N ARG A 592 8.91 -3.61 22.96
CA ARG A 592 8.39 -4.29 21.76
C ARG A 592 6.88 -4.51 21.92
N PRO A 593 6.05 -3.57 21.45
CA PRO A 593 4.61 -3.77 21.43
C PRO A 593 4.28 -4.80 20.34
N ILE A 594 3.83 -6.00 20.74
CA ILE A 594 3.58 -7.09 19.80
C ILE A 594 2.36 -6.81 18.93
N ASP A 595 1.24 -6.44 19.55
CA ASP A 595 -0.04 -6.22 18.84
C ASP A 595 -0.17 -4.79 18.27
N ALA A 596 0.74 -3.89 18.62
CA ALA A 596 0.75 -2.51 18.12
C ALA A 596 2.13 -2.18 17.52
N ILE A 597 2.20 -1.72 16.27
CA ILE A 597 3.49 -1.31 15.68
C ILE A 597 3.73 0.18 15.98
N LYS A 598 4.89 0.51 16.58
CA LYS A 598 5.29 1.86 17.04
C LYS A 598 5.06 2.98 15.99
N HIS A 599 5.31 2.69 14.71
CA HIS A 599 5.04 3.61 13.61
C HIS A 599 4.43 2.86 12.42
N GLN A 600 3.12 2.95 12.26
CA GLN A 600 2.38 2.40 11.13
C GLN A 600 2.50 3.33 9.91
N ALA A 601 3.22 2.90 8.87
CA ALA A 601 3.20 3.56 7.56
C ALA A 601 2.27 2.86 6.55
N LYS A 602 1.81 1.63 6.83
CA LYS A 602 0.95 0.83 5.92
C LYS A 602 -0.41 1.52 5.64
N THR A 603 -0.92 2.27 6.60
CA THR A 603 -2.18 3.05 6.51
C THR A 603 -1.95 4.50 6.09
N VAL A 604 -0.71 4.98 6.10
CA VAL A 604 -0.33 6.33 5.64
C VAL A 604 0.04 6.23 4.15
N THR A 605 -0.90 5.80 3.33
CA THR A 605 -0.84 6.08 1.90
C THR A 605 -1.29 7.52 1.71
N VAL A 606 -0.36 8.47 1.86
CA VAL A 606 -0.51 9.73 1.12
C VAL A 606 -0.56 9.27 -0.33
N GLY A 607 -1.74 9.29 -0.93
CA GLY A 607 -1.94 8.79 -2.28
C GLY A 607 -0.88 9.42 -3.17
N ILE A 608 0.18 8.67 -3.49
CA ILE A 608 1.14 9.06 -4.50
C ILE A 608 0.41 8.78 -5.81
N SER A 609 -0.59 9.61 -6.07
CA SER A 609 -1.33 9.58 -7.32
C SER A 609 -0.31 9.95 -8.38
N ARG A 610 0.31 8.95 -9.00
CA ARG A 610 0.85 9.07 -10.35
C ARG A 610 -0.33 9.32 -11.32
N ASN A 611 -1.07 10.41 -11.09
CA ASN A 611 -2.19 10.86 -11.93
C ASN A 611 -1.69 11.42 -13.26
N ASP A 612 -0.37 11.57 -13.41
CA ASP A 612 0.27 12.07 -14.61
C ASP A 612 0.41 11.01 -15.72
N GLU A 613 0.57 9.72 -15.38
CA GLU A 613 0.93 8.68 -16.37
C GLU A 613 -0.17 8.46 -17.41
N GLY A 614 -1.45 8.38 -17.00
CA GLY A 614 -2.56 8.25 -17.96
C GLY A 614 -2.85 9.50 -18.81
N VAL A 615 -2.33 10.66 -18.39
CA VAL A 615 -2.44 11.92 -19.14
C VAL A 615 -1.30 12.02 -20.16
N LEU A 616 -0.10 11.59 -19.79
CA LEU A 616 1.06 11.60 -20.68
C LEU A 616 0.88 10.63 -21.85
N ASP A 617 0.21 9.49 -21.67
CA ASP A 617 0.00 8.50 -22.73
C ASP A 617 -0.99 8.96 -23.84
N ARG A 618 -1.63 10.13 -23.71
CA ARG A 618 -2.58 10.64 -24.71
C ARG A 618 -1.87 11.14 -25.97
N ALA A 619 -2.41 10.83 -27.13
CA ALA A 619 -1.75 11.10 -28.41
C ALA A 619 -1.47 12.59 -28.60
N LEU A 620 -2.43 13.47 -28.33
CA LEU A 620 -2.28 14.92 -28.42
C LEU A 620 -1.24 15.48 -27.43
N VAL A 621 -1.12 14.87 -26.25
CA VAL A 621 -0.09 15.23 -25.27
C VAL A 621 1.29 14.83 -25.77
N GLN A 622 1.43 13.62 -26.32
CA GLN A 622 2.66 13.14 -26.94
C GLN A 622 3.07 14.01 -28.13
N GLU A 623 2.13 14.44 -28.97
CA GLU A 623 2.39 15.36 -30.08
C GLU A 623 2.90 16.73 -29.61
N ALA A 624 2.35 17.26 -28.51
CA ALA A 624 2.84 18.51 -27.91
C ALA A 624 4.28 18.38 -27.38
N LEU A 625 4.60 17.25 -26.74
CA LEU A 625 5.94 16.95 -26.24
C LEU A 625 6.93 16.70 -27.39
N ALA A 626 6.52 15.95 -28.43
CA ALA A 626 7.30 15.68 -29.63
C ALA A 626 7.60 16.96 -30.44
N ALA A 627 6.68 17.93 -30.44
CA ALA A 627 6.90 19.27 -30.97
C ALA A 627 7.90 20.12 -30.15
N GLY A 628 8.43 19.58 -29.04
CA GLY A 628 9.47 20.18 -28.23
C GLY A 628 8.98 21.00 -27.03
N ALA A 629 7.70 20.93 -26.66
CA ALA A 629 7.23 21.51 -25.41
C ALA A 629 7.88 20.77 -24.23
N GLY A 630 8.68 21.46 -23.42
CA GLY A 630 9.34 20.84 -22.27
C GLY A 630 8.32 20.33 -21.25
N ARG A 631 8.48 19.10 -20.75
CA ARG A 631 7.57 18.53 -19.73
C ARG A 631 7.54 19.38 -18.45
N ASP A 632 8.66 20.00 -18.10
CA ASP A 632 8.82 20.94 -16.99
C ASP A 632 8.11 22.29 -17.22
N ARG A 633 7.64 22.54 -18.44
CA ARG A 633 6.98 23.78 -18.86
C ARG A 633 5.49 23.61 -19.15
N LEU A 634 4.97 22.40 -19.08
CA LEU A 634 3.54 22.13 -19.22
C LEU A 634 2.95 21.89 -17.84
N SER A 635 2.03 22.76 -17.42
CA SER A 635 1.30 22.58 -16.16
C SER A 635 0.42 21.33 -16.21
N TYR A 636 0.09 20.74 -15.05
CA TYR A 636 -0.84 19.61 -15.00
C TYR A 636 -2.19 19.95 -15.66
N ARG A 637 -2.70 21.16 -15.41
CA ARG A 637 -3.94 21.67 -16.03
C ARG A 637 -3.83 21.70 -17.56
N THR A 638 -2.70 22.16 -18.10
CA THR A 638 -2.43 22.16 -19.55
C THR A 638 -2.47 20.73 -20.10
N LEU A 639 -1.81 19.79 -19.44
CA LEU A 639 -1.78 18.39 -19.86
C LEU A 639 -3.16 17.73 -19.80
N LYS A 640 -3.92 17.98 -18.73
CA LYS A 640 -5.29 17.48 -18.58
C LYS A 640 -6.22 17.98 -19.68
N VAL A 641 -6.15 19.28 -20.01
CA VAL A 641 -6.96 19.85 -21.10
C VAL A 641 -6.58 19.26 -22.45
N LEU A 642 -5.29 19.03 -22.72
CA LEU A 642 -4.86 18.33 -23.94
C LEU A 642 -5.35 16.88 -23.97
N ALA A 643 -5.30 16.17 -22.85
CA ALA A 643 -5.85 14.83 -22.74
C ALA A 643 -7.37 14.78 -22.96
N ASP A 644 -8.11 15.79 -22.51
CA ASP A 644 -9.56 15.89 -22.72
C ASP A 644 -9.93 16.31 -24.15
N LEU A 645 -9.05 17.07 -24.82
CA LEU A 645 -9.20 17.43 -26.23
C LEU A 645 -8.80 16.30 -27.19
N ASP A 646 -8.01 15.33 -26.74
CA ASP A 646 -7.48 14.21 -27.53
C ASP A 646 -8.56 13.49 -28.37
N PRO A 647 -9.74 13.11 -27.83
CA PRO A 647 -10.77 12.41 -28.61
C PRO A 647 -11.39 13.24 -29.73
N ALA A 648 -11.20 14.57 -29.73
CA ALA A 648 -11.68 15.43 -30.79
C ALA A 648 -10.71 15.54 -31.97
N VAL A 649 -9.42 15.29 -31.74
CA VAL A 649 -8.37 15.46 -32.74
C VAL A 649 -8.21 14.18 -33.57
N GLU A 650 -8.48 14.28 -34.87
CA GLU A 650 -8.23 13.19 -35.82
C GLU A 650 -6.73 13.04 -36.11
N ALA A 651 -6.04 14.17 -36.28
CA ALA A 651 -4.60 14.19 -36.55
C ALA A 651 -3.95 15.54 -36.22
N VAL A 652 -2.70 15.51 -35.77
CA VAL A 652 -1.81 16.68 -35.73
C VAL A 652 -1.01 16.72 -37.03
N VAL A 653 -1.15 17.80 -37.82
CA VAL A 653 -0.59 17.90 -39.18
C VAL A 653 0.64 18.80 -39.26
N GLY A 654 1.03 19.43 -38.15
CA GLY A 654 2.24 20.25 -38.04
C GLY A 654 2.27 21.07 -36.76
N TYR A 655 3.37 21.76 -36.50
CA TYR A 655 3.51 22.62 -35.34
C TYR A 655 4.42 23.83 -35.61
N THR A 656 4.20 24.93 -34.88
CA THR A 656 5.18 25.99 -34.71
C THR A 656 5.44 26.19 -33.22
N ARG A 657 6.71 26.21 -32.82
CA ARG A 657 7.10 26.54 -31.46
C ARG A 657 7.61 27.97 -31.38
N TYR A 658 7.13 28.71 -30.39
CA TYR A 658 7.51 30.10 -30.15
C TYR A 658 8.17 30.26 -28.77
N ALA A 659 9.23 31.06 -28.70
CA ALA A 659 9.78 31.58 -27.46
C ALA A 659 9.19 32.96 -27.19
N ILE A 660 8.92 33.26 -25.92
CA ILE A 660 8.43 34.57 -25.46
C ILE A 660 9.44 35.13 -24.47
N ASP A 661 9.79 36.41 -24.66
CA ASP A 661 10.67 37.15 -23.76
C ASP A 661 10.00 38.47 -23.31
N GLY A 662 10.09 38.78 -22.02
CA GLY A 662 9.38 39.89 -21.38
C GLY A 662 7.98 39.54 -20.85
N ASP A 663 7.28 40.52 -20.27
CA ASP A 663 5.98 40.32 -19.63
C ASP A 663 4.80 40.45 -20.63
N PRO A 664 4.01 39.39 -20.87
CA PRO A 664 2.82 39.43 -21.76
C PRO A 664 1.72 40.38 -21.27
N SER A 665 1.70 40.75 -19.99
CA SER A 665 0.69 41.64 -19.40
C SER A 665 0.83 43.09 -19.92
N VAL A 666 2.05 43.52 -20.25
CA VAL A 666 2.39 44.89 -20.67
C VAL A 666 2.09 45.12 -22.16
N ARG A 667 1.53 46.29 -22.51
CA ARG A 667 1.20 46.70 -23.89
C ARG A 667 2.25 47.61 -24.51
N GLY A 668 2.40 47.56 -25.83
CA GLY A 668 3.20 48.52 -26.60
C GLY A 668 4.68 48.14 -26.68
N ALA A 669 5.55 49.13 -26.92
CA ALA A 669 6.98 48.91 -27.18
C ALA A 669 7.75 48.31 -25.97
N ALA A 670 7.19 48.37 -24.76
CA ALA A 670 7.73 47.77 -23.54
C ALA A 670 7.11 46.39 -23.21
N GLY A 671 6.27 45.84 -24.08
CA GLY A 671 5.65 44.52 -23.89
C GLY A 671 6.53 43.36 -24.35
N ALA A 672 6.07 42.14 -24.11
CA ALA A 672 6.78 40.92 -24.52
C ALA A 672 7.03 40.83 -26.04
N THR A 673 8.15 40.21 -26.38
CA THR A 673 8.51 39.82 -27.74
C THR A 673 8.30 38.32 -27.94
N ILE A 674 8.18 37.91 -29.20
CA ILE A 674 7.98 36.53 -29.60
C ILE A 674 8.92 36.19 -30.76
N ALA A 675 9.55 35.03 -30.70
CA ALA A 675 10.43 34.49 -31.73
C ALA A 675 10.05 33.05 -32.06
N ILE A 676 10.35 32.61 -33.28
CA ILE A 676 10.11 31.22 -33.71
C ILE A 676 11.32 30.40 -33.35
N VAL A 677 11.09 29.30 -32.64
CA VAL A 677 12.13 28.37 -32.18
C VAL A 677 12.25 27.20 -33.15
N ASP A 678 11.11 26.63 -33.55
CA ASP A 678 11.09 25.44 -34.40
C ASP A 678 9.75 25.33 -35.18
N ARG A 679 9.76 24.58 -36.29
CA ARG A 679 8.58 24.25 -37.09
C ARG A 679 8.65 22.84 -37.67
N GLY A 680 7.53 22.12 -37.58
CA GLY A 680 7.37 20.79 -38.16
C GLY A 680 6.08 20.62 -38.98
N GLY A 681 6.08 19.58 -39.81
CA GLY A 681 4.96 19.23 -40.67
C GLY A 681 4.58 20.35 -41.64
N LEU A 682 3.27 20.55 -41.79
CA LEU A 682 2.71 21.54 -42.71
C LEU A 682 3.14 22.98 -42.41
N SER A 683 3.60 23.27 -41.18
CA SER A 683 3.99 24.61 -40.75
C SER A 683 5.28 25.14 -41.39
N ARG A 684 6.11 24.28 -42.00
CA ARG A 684 7.41 24.69 -42.59
C ARG A 684 7.22 25.72 -43.71
N ASP A 685 6.17 25.56 -44.49
CA ASP A 685 5.90 26.39 -45.67
C ASP A 685 4.84 27.49 -45.39
N VAL A 686 4.48 27.71 -44.12
CA VAL A 686 3.46 28.69 -43.72
C VAL A 686 4.12 30.00 -43.28
N PRO A 687 3.88 31.13 -43.97
CA PRO A 687 4.44 32.41 -43.56
C PRO A 687 3.89 32.83 -42.19
N SER A 688 4.76 33.32 -41.30
CA SER A 688 4.38 33.77 -39.96
C SER A 688 4.67 35.25 -39.80
N ARG A 689 3.68 36.00 -39.28
CA ARG A 689 3.88 37.43 -38.92
C ARG A 689 5.11 37.65 -38.02
N VAL A 690 5.46 36.67 -37.19
CA VAL A 690 6.61 36.77 -36.28
C VAL A 690 7.93 36.94 -37.03
N GLU A 691 8.01 36.53 -38.31
CA GLU A 691 9.19 36.72 -39.16
C GLU A 691 9.41 38.18 -39.56
N THR A 692 8.34 39.00 -39.62
CA THR A 692 8.40 40.42 -39.99
C THR A 692 8.16 41.35 -38.80
N ASN A 693 7.55 40.86 -37.72
CA ASN A 693 7.26 41.62 -36.52
C ASN A 693 7.28 40.73 -35.27
N SER A 694 8.30 40.94 -34.44
CA SER A 694 8.56 40.19 -33.20
C SER A 694 7.76 40.64 -31.98
N GLN A 695 6.88 41.65 -32.08
CA GLN A 695 6.03 42.02 -30.93
C GLN A 695 4.97 40.94 -30.67
N LEU A 696 4.76 40.57 -29.40
CA LEU A 696 3.72 39.62 -28.99
C LEU A 696 2.35 40.29 -29.05
N LEU A 697 1.55 39.94 -30.06
CA LEU A 697 0.25 40.58 -30.34
C LEU A 697 -0.87 39.55 -30.57
N GLY A 698 -2.12 39.99 -30.41
CA GLY A 698 -3.33 39.22 -30.72
C GLY A 698 -3.50 37.96 -29.88
N THR A 699 -3.97 36.88 -30.52
CA THR A 699 -4.30 35.59 -29.87
C THR A 699 -3.13 35.00 -29.11
N LYS A 700 -1.91 35.09 -29.66
CA LYS A 700 -0.69 34.57 -28.99
C LYS A 700 -0.41 35.31 -27.68
N ARG A 701 -0.64 36.62 -27.64
CA ARG A 701 -0.52 37.39 -26.40
C ARG A 701 -1.55 36.99 -25.37
N ARG A 702 -2.81 36.80 -25.80
CA ARG A 702 -3.90 36.37 -24.92
C ARG A 702 -3.56 35.04 -24.23
N VAL A 703 -3.14 34.04 -25.02
CA VAL A 703 -2.72 32.73 -24.51
C VAL A 703 -1.54 32.87 -23.53
N ALA A 704 -0.55 33.69 -23.85
CA ALA A 704 0.59 33.91 -22.97
C ALA A 704 0.22 34.57 -21.63
N ASN A 705 -0.75 35.49 -21.65
CA ASN A 705 -1.21 36.20 -20.46
C ASN A 705 -2.14 35.33 -19.59
N GLU A 706 -3.13 34.68 -20.22
CA GLU A 706 -4.12 33.82 -19.53
C GLU A 706 -3.52 32.47 -19.11
N LYS A 707 -2.46 32.01 -19.79
CA LYS A 707 -1.78 30.73 -19.55
C LYS A 707 -2.72 29.52 -19.70
N GLU A 708 -3.75 29.67 -20.53
CA GLU A 708 -4.72 28.63 -20.83
C GLU A 708 -4.55 28.11 -22.27
N VAL A 709 -4.85 26.82 -22.46
CA VAL A 709 -4.91 26.22 -23.78
C VAL A 709 -6.05 26.85 -24.56
N LEU A 710 -5.82 27.17 -25.83
CA LEU A 710 -6.83 27.76 -26.69
C LEU A 710 -6.92 27.02 -28.02
N VAL A 711 -8.12 26.56 -28.35
CA VAL A 711 -8.49 26.07 -29.68
C VAL A 711 -9.02 27.24 -30.51
N ALA A 712 -8.50 27.42 -31.73
CA ALA A 712 -8.96 28.50 -32.61
C ALA A 712 -8.86 28.15 -34.09
N ARG A 713 -9.49 28.97 -34.94
CA ARG A 713 -9.39 28.94 -36.39
C ARG A 713 -8.59 30.14 -36.90
N GLY A 714 -7.60 29.92 -37.76
CA GLY A 714 -6.77 30.96 -38.35
C GLY A 714 -7.59 31.91 -39.22
N ARG A 715 -7.43 33.22 -38.99
CA ARG A 715 -8.21 34.26 -39.70
C ARG A 715 -7.85 34.42 -41.18
N SER A 716 -6.62 34.11 -41.55
CA SER A 716 -6.09 34.28 -42.91
C SER A 716 -6.15 33.02 -43.75
N ASP A 717 -6.13 31.83 -43.13
CA ASP A 717 -5.99 30.54 -43.81
C ASP A 717 -7.05 29.51 -43.41
N GLY A 718 -7.96 29.84 -42.49
CA GLY A 718 -9.07 28.97 -42.06
C GLY A 718 -8.65 27.72 -41.29
N ARG A 719 -7.37 27.54 -40.97
CA ARG A 719 -6.84 26.31 -40.37
C ARG A 719 -7.12 26.24 -38.88
N THR A 720 -7.43 25.05 -38.38
CA THR A 720 -7.64 24.79 -36.96
C THR A 720 -6.32 24.57 -36.23
N VAL A 721 -6.17 25.24 -35.09
CA VAL A 721 -4.94 25.24 -34.30
C VAL A 721 -5.26 25.14 -32.81
N ILE A 722 -4.34 24.51 -32.06
CA ILE A 722 -4.35 24.48 -30.60
C ILE A 722 -3.10 25.22 -30.10
N PHE A 723 -3.31 26.28 -29.34
CA PHE A 723 -2.24 27.03 -28.68
C PHE A 723 -1.99 26.43 -27.29
N VAL A 724 -0.78 25.91 -27.08
CA VAL A 724 -0.36 25.30 -25.83
C VAL A 724 0.66 26.22 -25.16
N PRO A 725 0.33 26.88 -24.03
CA PRO A 725 1.27 27.74 -23.32
C PRO A 725 2.36 26.94 -22.59
N GLU A 726 3.62 27.34 -22.75
CA GLU A 726 4.77 26.82 -22.00
C GLU A 726 5.09 27.75 -20.82
N VAL A 727 4.77 27.34 -19.60
CA VAL A 727 4.90 28.14 -18.37
C VAL A 727 6.03 27.62 -17.49
N LYS A 728 6.95 28.49 -17.11
CA LYS A 728 8.03 28.20 -16.17
C LYS A 728 8.07 29.25 -15.07
N ALA A 729 8.16 28.82 -13.80
CA ALA A 729 8.16 29.70 -12.63
C ALA A 729 7.00 30.73 -12.64
N GLY A 730 5.82 30.31 -13.09
CA GLY A 730 4.64 31.17 -13.18
C GLY A 730 4.63 32.16 -14.35
N GLN A 731 5.64 32.19 -15.22
CA GLN A 731 5.70 33.04 -16.41
C GLN A 731 5.57 32.22 -17.69
N CYS A 732 4.84 32.74 -18.69
CA CYS A 732 4.75 32.09 -19.99
C CYS A 732 6.02 32.39 -20.81
N THR A 733 6.83 31.36 -21.01
CA THR A 733 8.13 31.41 -21.70
C THR A 733 8.06 31.00 -23.16
N GLY A 734 6.92 30.46 -23.59
CA GLY A 734 6.74 30.01 -24.97
C GLY A 734 5.32 29.57 -25.27
N ILE A 735 5.07 29.28 -26.53
CA ILE A 735 3.81 28.70 -27.01
C ILE A 735 4.14 27.64 -28.04
N THR A 736 3.62 26.43 -27.84
CA THR A 736 3.57 25.39 -28.87
C THR A 736 2.22 25.47 -29.58
N LEU A 737 2.24 25.82 -30.86
CA LEU A 737 1.06 25.91 -31.70
C LEU A 737 0.97 24.63 -32.54
N LEU A 738 -0.03 23.80 -32.27
CA LEU A 738 -0.31 22.58 -33.01
C LEU A 738 -1.33 22.88 -34.10
N HIS A 739 -1.02 22.52 -35.34
CA HIS A 739 -1.99 22.49 -36.44
C HIS A 739 -2.71 21.15 -36.40
N VAL A 740 -4.02 21.17 -36.23
CA VAL A 740 -4.82 19.96 -36.00
C VAL A 740 -5.94 19.83 -37.01
N ARG A 741 -6.33 18.60 -37.32
CA ARG A 741 -7.60 18.26 -37.96
C ARG A 741 -8.50 17.66 -36.90
N PHE A 742 -9.69 18.20 -36.73
CA PHE A 742 -10.71 17.62 -35.86
C PHE A 742 -11.54 16.61 -36.65
N HIS A 743 -12.09 15.62 -35.95
CA HIS A 743 -13.20 14.84 -36.51
C HIS A 743 -14.34 15.77 -36.91
N ASP A 744 -15.06 15.45 -38.00
CA ASP A 744 -16.19 16.28 -38.43
C ASP A 744 -17.31 16.32 -37.38
N ARG A 745 -17.61 15.16 -36.77
CA ARG A 745 -18.64 14.94 -35.75
C ARG A 745 -18.18 13.86 -34.77
N LEU A 746 -18.75 13.86 -33.56
CA LEU A 746 -18.47 12.87 -32.52
C LEU A 746 -19.76 12.36 -31.87
N PRO A 747 -19.76 11.14 -31.29
CA PRO A 747 -20.84 10.68 -30.44
C PRO A 747 -21.09 11.63 -29.26
N VAL A 748 -22.35 11.79 -28.86
CA VAL A 748 -22.79 12.74 -27.81
C VAL A 748 -21.96 12.61 -26.52
N ALA A 749 -21.78 11.38 -26.03
CA ALA A 749 -21.04 11.13 -24.79
C ALA A 749 -19.58 11.58 -24.87
N THR A 750 -18.93 11.31 -26.01
CA THR A 750 -17.55 11.74 -26.26
C THR A 750 -17.46 13.26 -26.36
N MET A 751 -18.35 13.89 -27.13
CA MET A 751 -18.35 15.34 -27.32
C MET A 751 -18.63 16.09 -26.00
N ARG A 752 -19.54 15.56 -25.17
CA ARG A 752 -19.79 16.09 -23.82
C ARG A 752 -18.53 16.07 -22.97
N GLY A 753 -17.81 14.94 -22.95
CA GLY A 753 -16.55 14.81 -22.21
C GLY A 753 -15.50 15.83 -22.68
N VAL A 754 -15.34 15.99 -24.00
CA VAL A 754 -14.42 16.96 -24.59
C VAL A 754 -14.79 18.40 -24.18
N LEU A 755 -16.06 18.79 -24.31
CA LEU A 755 -16.53 20.13 -23.96
C LEU A 755 -16.46 20.41 -22.45
N GLN A 756 -16.64 19.39 -21.61
CA GLN A 756 -16.49 19.52 -20.16
C GLN A 756 -15.04 19.76 -19.77
N GLY A 757 -14.11 19.01 -20.36
CA GLY A 757 -12.68 19.13 -20.10
C GLY A 757 -12.04 20.41 -20.66
N TYR A 758 -12.64 21.00 -21.69
CA TYR A 758 -12.16 22.22 -22.33
C TYR A 758 -13.04 23.44 -22.01
N ASP A 759 -12.56 24.33 -21.13
CA ASP A 759 -13.22 25.60 -20.72
C ASP A 759 -14.64 25.42 -20.14
N ARG A 760 -14.96 24.21 -19.63
CA ARG A 760 -16.30 23.82 -19.13
C ARG A 760 -17.41 24.27 -20.10
N ARG A 761 -17.13 24.17 -21.40
CA ARG A 761 -17.99 24.73 -22.44
C ARG A 761 -19.34 24.05 -22.50
N TYR A 762 -19.42 22.79 -22.07
CA TYR A 762 -20.69 22.08 -21.99
C TYR A 762 -21.62 22.77 -20.97
N ASP A 763 -21.19 22.93 -19.72
CA ASP A 763 -21.95 23.64 -18.68
C ASP A 763 -22.42 25.02 -19.16
N ARG A 764 -21.49 25.80 -19.73
CA ARG A 764 -21.80 27.15 -20.23
C ARG A 764 -22.80 27.16 -21.38
N LEU A 765 -22.77 26.16 -22.24
CA LEU A 765 -23.71 26.01 -23.36
C LEU A 765 -25.08 25.57 -22.84
N VAL A 766 -25.13 24.66 -21.87
CA VAL A 766 -26.35 24.25 -21.18
C VAL A 766 -27.00 25.44 -20.49
N ASP A 767 -26.25 26.20 -19.71
CA ASP A 767 -26.74 27.40 -19.01
C ASP A 767 -27.32 28.40 -20.02
N TRP A 768 -26.59 28.71 -21.09
CA TRP A 768 -27.03 29.70 -22.08
C TRP A 768 -28.30 29.26 -22.83
N VAL A 769 -28.36 28.00 -23.26
CA VAL A 769 -29.53 27.48 -24.00
C VAL A 769 -30.72 27.31 -23.07
N THR A 770 -30.54 26.86 -21.84
CA THR A 770 -31.65 26.73 -20.88
C THR A 770 -32.21 28.09 -20.46
N GLU A 771 -31.37 29.13 -20.42
CA GLU A 771 -31.82 30.51 -20.20
C GLU A 771 -32.78 31.00 -21.29
N THR A 772 -32.63 30.56 -22.55
CA THR A 772 -33.46 31.06 -23.67
C THR A 772 -34.53 30.07 -24.15
N GLU A 773 -34.25 28.77 -24.15
CA GLU A 773 -35.11 27.70 -24.69
C GLU A 773 -35.75 26.81 -23.60
N GLY A 774 -35.38 26.99 -22.33
CA GLY A 774 -35.93 26.27 -21.17
C GLY A 774 -35.49 24.81 -21.01
N THR A 775 -34.97 24.17 -22.07
CA THR A 775 -34.43 22.79 -22.02
C THR A 775 -33.23 22.62 -22.94
N PHE A 776 -32.25 21.80 -22.54
CA PHE A 776 -31.07 21.49 -23.35
C PHE A 776 -31.20 20.12 -24.03
N ARG A 777 -31.12 20.11 -25.36
CA ARG A 777 -31.14 18.88 -26.16
C ARG A 777 -29.73 18.38 -26.44
N ASP A 778 -29.29 17.40 -25.66
CA ASP A 778 -27.96 16.79 -25.76
C ASP A 778 -27.69 16.09 -27.10
N ASP A 779 -28.74 15.54 -27.72
CA ASP A 779 -28.65 14.80 -28.98
C ASP A 779 -28.12 15.66 -30.13
N LEU A 780 -28.38 16.97 -30.10
CA LEU A 780 -27.91 17.92 -31.11
C LEU A 780 -26.38 18.07 -31.14
N LEU A 781 -25.66 17.70 -30.08
CA LEU A 781 -24.19 17.73 -30.08
C LEU A 781 -23.58 16.82 -31.14
N ALA A 782 -24.23 15.69 -31.46
CA ALA A 782 -23.73 14.76 -32.48
C ALA A 782 -23.91 15.27 -33.92
N ASP A 783 -24.78 16.28 -34.12
CA ASP A 783 -25.09 16.82 -35.44
C ASP A 783 -24.25 18.04 -35.83
N LEU A 784 -23.55 18.63 -34.87
CA LEU A 784 -22.78 19.86 -35.03
C LEU A 784 -21.30 19.54 -35.27
N SER A 785 -20.62 20.47 -35.97
CA SER A 785 -19.20 20.33 -36.22
C SER A 785 -18.42 20.44 -34.90
N VAL A 786 -17.50 19.50 -34.66
CA VAL A 786 -16.58 19.53 -33.50
C VAL A 786 -15.82 20.85 -33.46
N ALA A 787 -15.33 21.31 -34.62
CA ALA A 787 -14.59 22.56 -34.71
C ALA A 787 -15.46 23.77 -34.34
N ASP A 788 -16.73 23.78 -34.72
CA ASP A 788 -17.65 24.87 -34.38
C ASP A 788 -17.99 24.85 -32.88
N LEU A 789 -18.24 23.67 -32.29
CA LEU A 789 -18.49 23.50 -30.86
C LEU A 789 -17.31 23.99 -29.99
N LEU A 790 -16.07 23.74 -30.43
CA LEU A 790 -14.87 24.13 -29.71
C LEU A 790 -14.47 25.61 -29.91
N ILE A 791 -14.81 26.21 -31.05
CA ILE A 791 -14.23 27.50 -31.47
C ILE A 791 -15.24 28.66 -31.43
N LEU A 792 -16.50 28.45 -31.83
CA LEU A 792 -17.46 29.55 -31.92
C LEU A 792 -17.78 30.12 -30.53
N PRO A 793 -18.15 31.39 -30.41
CA PRO A 793 -18.71 31.93 -29.16
C PRO A 793 -19.87 31.07 -28.66
N ILE A 794 -20.01 30.94 -27.32
CA ILE A 794 -21.10 30.14 -26.73
C ILE A 794 -22.46 30.62 -27.22
N SER A 795 -22.65 31.93 -27.36
CA SER A 795 -23.87 32.53 -27.92
C SER A 795 -24.20 32.01 -29.33
N ASP A 796 -23.20 31.96 -30.21
CA ASP A 796 -23.38 31.61 -31.62
C ASP A 796 -23.60 30.10 -31.78
N THR A 797 -22.95 29.31 -30.92
CA THR A 797 -23.18 27.87 -30.83
C THR A 797 -24.58 27.57 -30.27
N ALA A 798 -25.02 28.31 -29.25
CA ALA A 798 -26.34 28.15 -28.65
C ALA A 798 -27.47 28.49 -29.63
N ASP A 799 -27.28 29.44 -30.55
CA ASP A 799 -28.26 29.73 -31.61
C ASP A 799 -28.58 28.51 -32.50
N ARG A 800 -27.72 27.48 -32.52
CA ARG A 800 -28.01 26.21 -33.21
C ARG A 800 -29.13 25.41 -32.54
N TRP A 801 -29.40 25.64 -31.26
CA TRP A 801 -30.55 25.07 -30.53
C TRP A 801 -31.86 25.81 -30.83
N ARG A 802 -31.82 27.03 -31.39
CA ARG A 802 -33.01 27.77 -31.83
C ARG A 802 -33.50 27.37 -33.22
N GLN A 803 -32.59 26.88 -34.06
CA GLN A 803 -32.86 26.65 -35.50
C GLN A 803 -33.41 25.25 -35.81
N ARG A 804 -33.67 24.39 -34.81
CA ARG A 804 -34.04 22.98 -35.03
C ARG A 804 -35.03 22.39 -34.04
#